data_AF-A0A4W6DST4-F1
#
_entry.id   AF-A0A4W6DST4-F1
#
_cell.length_a   1.000
_cell.length_b   1.000
_cell.length_c   1.000
_cell.angle_alpha   90.00
_cell.angle_beta   90.00
_cell.angle_gamma   90.00
#
_symmetry.space_group_name_H-M   'P 1'
#
loop_
_entity.id
_entity.type
_entity.pdbx_description
1 polymer ?
#
loop_
_entity_poly.entity_id
_entity_poly.type
_entity_poly.pdbx_seq_one_letter_code
_entity_poly.pdbx_strand_id
1 'polypeptide(L)'
;MNEPDPSGQVLFRSSEILWNLLERGSKDEVTTQLSNMECVVSLKEAFFHQLMNGFRHSDLQLRNDLLVITTLIAESPNPLLIESLFAKQLMVFITFPELKTQNPLVRNLKLSYNNEDLEMKKLLLNLLVLMSQDFAALQLYKEEQVMLALLTLVKPPAASPERRSGLRHWSSVQQEELQLQALATLATIAPLMLEDYMSCQGNACLLLLLDWCVGQDAYFGQGHSFHGTGGRGSKKAQMRHCIRVLRSVTSSGEESVNQDLCDQGTINQLLGILMQMEVSPDEEDVVTLEIKSDIQLILSALCETDMHRQELFGSEGVEMVVHFLKKGSDKFYSGLGHNRLILSTVNCVWSCIVGCYTTEDYFLAREGVFLLLDLLISSPRCVHSIVLATLLELCDNPNTLSHILSWRDDVGQTAPRLLLQLWRQEEEDLGVSRNHHGGITDLQRPILSHYQQEDSQLSFPAKVPSAAVLEISENLRSKIYSIFCKLGFQDLPGLSTKDYVTLSIVRRYLDFKVGEVWDEISRELSLDGVRPISPDEETLNTICKIAEDTARMVIAEQNSILDQQEKENISEEELMYTEIKSHWKQRELTAKSWDNYVSKTSNYKILKEVKAQRKKHIESSRPKPKHEDAAVHSSEHFIGRVVAVESTDAQGPAGVKLTLARAPINAAGCRGASHGVSLPSCRCSRR
;
A
#
# COMPACT_ATOMS: atom_id res chain seq x y z
N MET A 1 32.37 -3.69 48.67
CA MET A 1 32.72 -4.71 47.64
C MET A 1 34.23 -4.88 47.47
N ASN A 2 35.06 -3.90 47.84
CA ASN A 2 36.50 -3.87 47.49
C ASN A 2 37.44 -4.10 48.69
N GLU A 3 36.90 -4.55 49.83
CA GLU A 3 37.73 -4.89 50.99
C GLU A 3 38.49 -6.21 50.75
N PRO A 4 39.71 -6.36 51.30
CA PRO A 4 40.50 -7.58 51.14
C PRO A 4 39.76 -8.77 51.76
N ASP A 5 39.22 -9.63 50.90
CA ASP A 5 38.52 -10.84 51.29
C ASP A 5 39.35 -12.08 50.94
N PRO A 6 40.10 -12.66 51.90
CA PRO A 6 40.88 -13.87 51.68
C PRO A 6 40.00 -15.11 51.38
N SER A 7 38.69 -15.05 51.64
CA SER A 7 37.76 -16.13 51.29
C SER A 7 37.24 -16.06 49.85
N GLY A 8 37.29 -14.87 49.23
CA GLY A 8 36.72 -14.58 47.91
C GLY A 8 35.19 -14.69 47.82
N GLN A 9 34.47 -14.85 48.93
CA GLN A 9 33.02 -15.07 48.94
C GLN A 9 32.19 -13.81 49.10
N VAL A 10 32.75 -12.74 49.68
CA VAL A 10 32.00 -11.51 50.00
C VAL A 10 31.52 -10.82 48.74
N LEU A 11 32.37 -10.72 47.72
CA LEU A 11 31.99 -10.11 46.44
C LEU A 11 30.89 -10.93 45.75
N PHE A 12 31.07 -12.25 45.67
CA PHE A 12 30.12 -13.16 45.06
C PHE A 12 28.73 -13.13 45.72
N ARG A 13 28.68 -13.16 47.06
CA ARG A 13 27.40 -13.07 47.78
C ARG A 13 26.78 -11.68 47.66
N SER A 14 27.59 -10.62 47.65
CA SER A 14 27.12 -9.25 47.45
C SER A 14 26.48 -9.09 46.06
N SER A 15 27.11 -9.59 44.99
CA SER A 15 26.53 -9.55 43.64
C SER A 15 25.25 -10.36 43.54
N GLU A 16 25.18 -11.53 44.19
CA GLU A 16 23.96 -12.36 44.21
C GLU A 16 22.80 -11.65 44.94
N ILE A 17 23.08 -10.95 46.04
CA ILE A 17 22.05 -10.14 46.73
C ILE A 17 21.56 -9.00 45.83
N LEU A 18 22.48 -8.25 45.21
CA LEU A 18 22.12 -7.15 44.31
C LEU A 18 21.31 -7.64 43.11
N TRP A 19 21.71 -8.77 42.52
CA TRP A 19 20.97 -9.43 41.45
C TRP A 19 19.54 -9.75 41.86
N ASN A 20 19.37 -10.43 43.00
CA ASN A 20 18.04 -10.82 43.49
C ASN A 20 17.16 -9.59 43.79
N LEU A 21 17.73 -8.50 44.27
CA LEU A 21 17.00 -7.24 44.50
C LEU A 21 16.56 -6.60 43.18
N LEU A 22 17.41 -6.62 42.15
CA LEU A 22 17.09 -6.08 40.83
C LEU A 22 16.08 -6.95 40.06
N GLU A 23 16.14 -8.28 40.22
CA GLU A 23 15.25 -9.22 39.52
C GLU A 23 13.88 -9.36 40.20
N ARG A 24 13.85 -9.44 41.54
CA ARG A 24 12.64 -9.76 42.31
C ARG A 24 12.10 -8.61 43.14
N GLY A 25 12.86 -7.53 43.30
CA GLY A 25 12.47 -6.33 44.04
C GLY A 25 11.87 -5.23 43.16
N SER A 26 11.76 -4.03 43.72
CA SER A 26 11.39 -2.83 42.97
C SER A 26 12.58 -2.36 42.13
N LYS A 27 12.60 -2.74 40.84
CA LYS A 27 13.71 -2.44 39.93
C LYS A 27 14.07 -0.96 39.94
N ASP A 28 13.08 -0.07 39.83
CA ASP A 28 13.29 1.39 39.76
C ASP A 28 13.88 1.97 41.05
N GLU A 29 13.44 1.48 42.21
CA GLU A 29 13.94 1.95 43.49
C GLU A 29 15.38 1.46 43.73
N VAL A 30 15.65 0.19 43.41
CA VAL A 30 16.98 -0.42 43.57
C VAL A 30 17.98 0.22 42.59
N THR A 31 17.62 0.42 41.32
CA THR A 31 18.51 1.10 40.36
C THR A 31 18.77 2.54 40.80
N THR A 32 17.77 3.28 41.27
CA THR A 32 17.96 4.64 41.79
C THR A 32 18.92 4.68 42.98
N GLN A 33 18.81 3.72 43.91
CA GLN A 33 19.74 3.62 45.04
C GLN A 33 21.16 3.28 44.58
N LEU A 34 21.32 2.43 43.57
CA LEU A 34 22.62 2.04 43.03
C LEU A 34 23.25 3.11 42.11
N SER A 35 22.46 4.02 41.55
CA SER A 35 22.91 5.13 40.69
C SER A 35 23.52 6.30 41.49
N ASN A 36 24.40 5.99 42.44
CA ASN A 36 25.22 6.97 43.14
C ASN A 36 26.71 6.72 42.90
N MET A 37 27.53 7.77 43.05
CA MET A 37 28.95 7.72 42.72
C MET A 37 29.73 6.63 43.48
N GLU A 38 29.43 6.42 44.76
CA GLU A 38 30.12 5.43 45.60
C GLU A 38 29.84 4.00 45.11
N CYS A 39 28.57 3.70 44.79
CA CYS A 39 28.16 2.40 44.28
C CYS A 39 28.74 2.13 42.89
N VAL A 40 28.69 3.11 41.98
CA VAL A 40 29.22 2.98 40.62
C VAL A 40 30.75 2.81 40.64
N VAL A 41 31.47 3.58 41.47
CA VAL A 41 32.93 3.42 41.61
C VAL A 41 33.28 2.07 42.25
N SER A 42 32.51 1.63 43.25
CA SER A 42 32.71 0.31 43.86
C SER A 42 32.51 -0.82 42.84
N LEU A 43 31.46 -0.74 42.03
CA LEU A 43 31.15 -1.70 40.98
C LEU A 43 32.23 -1.70 39.89
N LYS A 44 32.67 -0.51 39.47
CA LYS A 44 33.80 -0.32 38.57
C LYS A 44 35.02 -1.09 39.06
N GLU A 45 35.51 -0.76 40.25
CA GLU A 45 36.71 -1.39 40.82
C GLU A 45 36.59 -2.91 40.96
N ALA A 46 35.42 -3.41 41.39
CA ALA A 46 35.14 -4.83 41.49
C ALA A 46 35.20 -5.52 40.11
N PHE A 47 34.58 -4.91 39.08
CA PHE A 47 34.61 -5.41 37.71
C PHE A 47 36.05 -5.46 37.17
N PHE A 48 36.83 -4.39 37.34
CA PHE A 48 38.24 -4.36 36.90
C PHE A 48 39.10 -5.39 37.63
N HIS A 49 38.88 -5.59 38.92
CA HIS A 49 39.61 -6.59 39.68
C HIS A 49 39.37 -8.00 39.13
N GLN A 50 38.10 -8.34 38.86
CA GLN A 50 37.74 -9.63 38.26
C GLN A 50 38.24 -9.77 36.83
N LEU A 51 38.17 -8.71 36.02
CA LEU A 51 38.63 -8.73 34.64
C LEU A 51 40.15 -8.95 34.51
N MET A 52 40.94 -8.36 35.41
CA MET A 52 42.41 -8.41 35.33
C MET A 52 43.03 -9.60 36.06
N ASN A 53 42.40 -10.06 37.15
CA ASN A 53 42.97 -11.08 38.04
C ASN A 53 42.14 -12.38 38.10
N GLY A 54 40.90 -12.37 37.61
CA GLY A 54 40.01 -13.52 37.58
C GLY A 54 40.31 -14.42 36.39
N PHE A 55 40.63 -15.68 36.66
CA PHE A 55 40.96 -16.67 35.63
C PHE A 55 40.16 -17.97 35.76
N ARG A 56 39.51 -18.19 36.92
CA ARG A 56 38.64 -19.36 37.11
C ARG A 56 37.30 -19.08 36.45
N HIS A 57 36.61 -20.14 36.05
CA HIS A 57 35.26 -20.03 35.50
C HIS A 57 34.31 -19.24 36.42
N SER A 58 34.37 -19.45 37.74
CA SER A 58 33.59 -18.70 38.73
C SER A 58 33.88 -17.19 38.70
N ASP A 59 35.13 -16.81 38.45
CA ASP A 59 35.57 -15.42 38.44
C ASP A 59 35.07 -14.73 37.15
N LEU A 60 35.10 -15.44 36.02
CA LEU A 60 34.58 -14.97 34.74
C LEU A 60 33.06 -14.82 34.75
N GLN A 61 32.35 -15.74 35.41
CA GLN A 61 30.91 -15.62 35.62
C GLN A 61 30.58 -14.41 36.49
N LEU A 62 31.28 -14.25 37.62
CA LEU A 62 31.11 -13.10 38.51
C LEU A 62 31.39 -11.77 37.79
N ARG A 63 32.42 -11.71 36.93
CA ARG A 63 32.68 -10.55 36.07
C ARG A 63 31.48 -10.22 35.18
N ASN A 64 30.86 -11.24 34.56
CA ASN A 64 29.69 -11.04 33.72
C ASN A 64 28.48 -10.58 34.55
N ASP A 65 28.26 -11.15 35.73
CA ASP A 65 27.18 -10.76 36.65
C ASP A 65 27.31 -9.28 37.05
N LEU A 66 28.53 -8.81 37.38
CA LEU A 66 28.81 -7.40 37.68
C LEU A 66 28.54 -6.50 36.48
N LEU A 67 28.83 -6.97 35.26
CA LEU A 67 28.54 -6.21 34.05
C LEU A 67 27.04 -6.13 33.79
N VAL A 68 26.26 -7.19 34.04
CA VAL A 68 24.80 -7.11 33.92
C VAL A 68 24.20 -6.14 34.94
N ILE A 69 24.69 -6.14 36.19
CA ILE A 69 24.29 -5.12 37.18
C ILE A 69 24.61 -3.71 36.66
N THR A 70 25.78 -3.54 36.01
CA THR A 70 26.16 -2.27 35.38
C THR A 70 25.18 -1.88 34.26
N THR A 71 24.78 -2.84 33.41
CA THR A 71 23.78 -2.65 32.34
C THR A 71 22.44 -2.22 32.92
N LEU A 72 21.97 -2.83 34.01
CA LEU A 72 20.72 -2.44 34.68
C LEU A 72 20.78 -1.04 35.31
N ILE A 73 21.95 -0.64 35.82
CA ILE A 73 22.17 0.74 36.29
C ILE A 73 22.15 1.72 35.11
N ALA A 74 22.72 1.34 33.96
CA ALA A 74 22.76 2.16 32.75
C ALA A 74 21.36 2.47 32.17
N GLU A 75 20.35 1.66 32.47
CA GLU A 75 18.96 1.94 32.10
C GLU A 75 18.32 3.06 32.93
N SER A 76 18.95 3.46 34.05
CA SER A 76 18.43 4.53 34.90
C SER A 76 18.60 5.92 34.26
N PRO A 77 17.79 6.93 34.62
CA PRO A 77 17.83 8.26 34.01
C PRO A 77 19.12 9.07 34.25
N ASN A 78 19.90 8.69 35.26
CA ASN A 78 21.17 9.36 35.60
C ASN A 78 22.22 8.32 35.99
N PRO A 79 22.66 7.48 35.04
CA PRO A 79 23.67 6.49 35.32
C PRO A 79 25.01 7.21 35.37
N LEU A 80 25.56 7.45 36.56
CA LEU A 80 26.84 8.16 36.80
C LEU A 80 28.08 7.42 36.24
N LEU A 81 27.92 6.62 35.19
CA LEU A 81 28.93 5.82 34.50
C LEU A 81 29.94 6.71 33.77
N ILE A 82 29.51 7.86 33.24
CA ILE A 82 30.39 8.80 32.54
C ILE A 82 31.23 9.58 33.57
N GLU A 83 30.59 10.15 34.58
CA GLU A 83 31.22 10.96 35.63
C GLU A 83 32.22 10.14 36.47
N SER A 84 31.93 8.86 36.69
CA SER A 84 32.83 7.94 37.39
C SER A 84 34.02 7.45 36.54
N LEU A 85 34.11 7.89 35.27
CA LEU A 85 35.02 7.42 34.23
C LEU A 85 34.90 5.93 33.90
N PHE A 86 33.86 5.25 34.40
CA PHE A 86 33.66 3.83 34.14
C PHE A 86 33.36 3.60 32.66
N ALA A 87 32.45 4.39 32.08
CA ALA A 87 32.07 4.32 30.67
C ALA A 87 33.29 4.40 29.73
N LYS A 88 34.17 5.38 29.96
CA LYS A 88 35.39 5.57 29.16
C LYS A 88 36.28 4.35 29.18
N GLN A 89 36.44 3.71 30.34
CA GLN A 89 37.26 2.50 30.44
C GLN A 89 36.57 1.27 29.81
N LEU A 90 35.23 1.19 29.89
CA LEU A 90 34.46 0.13 29.23
C LEU A 90 34.60 0.18 27.70
N MET A 91 34.66 1.38 27.10
CA MET A 91 34.87 1.55 25.65
C MET A 91 36.17 0.88 25.16
N VAL A 92 37.23 0.92 25.96
CA VAL A 92 38.51 0.27 25.64
C VAL A 92 38.36 -1.24 25.50
N PHE A 93 37.49 -1.87 26.31
CA PHE A 93 37.21 -3.31 26.22
C PHE A 93 36.21 -3.64 25.11
N ILE A 94 35.27 -2.73 24.83
CA ILE A 94 34.35 -2.84 23.70
C ILE A 94 35.11 -2.90 22.38
N THR A 95 36.18 -2.13 22.21
CA THR A 95 36.95 -2.09 20.95
C THR A 95 38.08 -3.12 20.88
N PHE A 96 38.37 -3.83 21.96
CA PHE A 96 39.40 -4.88 22.02
C PHE A 96 38.80 -6.29 21.88
N PRO A 97 39.30 -7.18 21.00
CA PRO A 97 40.58 -7.12 20.29
C PRO A 97 40.54 -6.55 18.86
N GLU A 98 39.40 -6.03 18.42
CA GLU A 98 39.17 -5.60 17.04
C GLU A 98 40.14 -4.49 16.60
N LEU A 99 40.40 -3.55 17.50
CA LEU A 99 41.33 -2.45 17.27
C LEU A 99 42.62 -2.64 18.05
N LYS A 100 43.75 -2.35 17.39
CA LYS A 100 45.06 -2.31 18.04
C LYS A 100 45.16 -1.03 18.88
N THR A 101 44.92 -1.13 20.18
CA THR A 101 45.10 -0.01 21.10
C THR A 101 46.40 -0.13 21.89
N GLN A 102 47.03 1.02 22.16
CA GLN A 102 48.19 1.12 23.06
C GLN A 102 47.76 1.33 24.52
N ASN A 103 46.45 1.29 24.81
CA ASN A 103 45.92 1.55 26.14
C ASN A 103 46.48 0.53 27.16
N PRO A 104 47.08 1.01 28.27
CA PRO A 104 47.69 0.14 29.27
C PRO A 104 46.70 -0.85 29.90
N LEU A 105 45.39 -0.54 29.92
CA LEU A 105 44.35 -1.40 30.48
C LEU A 105 44.22 -2.74 29.75
N VAL A 106 44.40 -2.77 28.43
CA VAL A 106 44.29 -4.02 27.65
C VAL A 106 45.64 -4.66 27.33
N ARG A 107 46.76 -3.96 27.57
CA ARG A 107 48.11 -4.50 27.33
C ARG A 107 48.36 -5.83 28.06
N ASN A 108 47.77 -5.98 29.25
CA ASN A 108 47.89 -7.18 30.08
C ASN A 108 46.62 -8.04 30.09
N LEU A 109 45.56 -7.62 29.38
CA LEU A 109 44.32 -8.38 29.31
C LEU A 109 44.51 -9.61 28.41
N LYS A 110 44.17 -10.80 28.94
CA LYS A 110 44.26 -12.06 28.21
C LYS A 110 42.87 -12.65 28.03
N LEU A 111 42.32 -12.53 26.83
CA LEU A 111 41.10 -13.26 26.46
C LEU A 111 41.41 -14.74 26.25
N SER A 112 40.60 -15.58 26.88
CA SER A 112 40.66 -17.04 26.76
C SER A 112 39.84 -17.56 25.57
N TYR A 113 38.90 -16.74 25.08
CA TYR A 113 37.95 -17.00 23.99
C TYR A 113 36.96 -18.12 24.31
N ASN A 114 36.64 -18.30 25.58
CA ASN A 114 35.56 -19.18 26.04
C ASN A 114 34.18 -18.50 25.92
N ASN A 115 33.15 -19.20 26.38
CA ASN A 115 31.77 -18.69 26.33
C ASN A 115 31.57 -17.49 27.26
N GLU A 116 32.26 -17.46 28.39
CA GLU A 116 32.17 -16.37 29.36
C GLU A 116 32.75 -15.07 28.78
N ASP A 117 33.86 -15.14 28.03
CA ASP A 117 34.42 -14.00 27.29
C ASP A 117 33.49 -13.55 26.14
N LEU A 118 32.82 -14.48 25.46
CA LEU A 118 31.81 -14.16 24.45
C LEU A 118 30.63 -13.39 25.07
N GLU A 119 30.10 -13.89 26.18
CA GLU A 119 29.00 -13.27 26.93
C GLU A 119 29.38 -11.86 27.39
N MET A 120 30.57 -11.68 27.98
CA MET A 120 31.07 -10.35 28.34
C MET A 120 31.05 -9.41 27.13
N LYS A 121 31.56 -9.87 25.99
CA LYS A 121 31.63 -9.07 24.77
C LYS A 121 30.24 -8.68 24.28
N LYS A 122 29.26 -9.59 24.32
CA LYS A 122 27.85 -9.30 23.95
C LYS A 122 27.20 -8.30 24.91
N LEU A 123 27.43 -8.43 26.22
CA LEU A 123 26.94 -7.49 27.23
C LEU A 123 27.53 -6.09 27.04
N LEU A 124 28.82 -6.00 26.73
CA LEU A 124 29.50 -4.76 26.40
C LEU A 124 28.90 -4.09 25.15
N LEU A 125 28.58 -4.85 24.11
CA LEU A 125 27.90 -4.32 22.92
C LEU A 125 26.46 -3.86 23.23
N ASN A 126 25.72 -4.59 24.07
CA ASN A 126 24.39 -4.17 24.51
C ASN A 126 24.42 -2.88 25.33
N LEU A 127 25.43 -2.71 26.18
CA LEU A 127 25.61 -1.49 26.96
C LEU A 127 25.76 -0.24 26.07
N LEU A 128 26.38 -0.37 24.89
CA LEU A 128 26.49 0.75 23.95
C LEU A 128 25.11 1.28 23.52
N VAL A 129 24.14 0.39 23.31
CA VAL A 129 22.77 0.74 22.89
C VAL A 129 22.05 1.50 24.00
N LEU A 130 22.20 1.06 25.25
CA LEU A 130 21.56 1.74 26.39
C LEU A 130 22.12 3.14 26.62
N MET A 131 23.45 3.27 26.51
CA MET A 131 24.14 4.53 26.73
C MET A 131 24.03 5.52 25.56
N SER A 132 23.59 5.08 24.36
CA SER A 132 23.56 5.94 23.17
C SER A 132 22.54 7.09 23.24
N GLN A 133 21.66 7.10 24.25
CA GLN A 133 20.74 8.21 24.50
C GLN A 133 21.46 9.44 25.07
N ASP A 134 22.67 9.28 25.62
CA ASP A 134 23.48 10.36 26.17
C ASP A 134 24.52 10.85 25.14
N PHE A 135 24.48 12.14 24.80
CA PHE A 135 25.42 12.77 23.89
C PHE A 135 26.88 12.68 24.38
N ALA A 136 27.12 12.72 25.70
CA ALA A 136 28.46 12.53 26.25
C ALA A 136 28.99 11.11 26.02
N ALA A 137 28.10 10.10 26.00
CA ALA A 137 28.49 8.74 25.63
C ALA A 137 28.87 8.63 24.15
N LEU A 138 28.11 9.28 23.26
CA LEU A 138 28.45 9.32 21.82
C LEU A 138 29.82 9.97 21.57
N GLN A 139 30.17 11.00 22.34
CA GLN A 139 31.51 11.59 22.27
C GLN A 139 32.61 10.60 22.69
N LEU A 140 32.37 9.79 23.72
CA LEU A 140 33.29 8.71 24.09
C LEU A 140 33.40 7.64 23.00
N TYR A 141 32.29 7.33 22.30
CA TYR A 141 32.29 6.37 21.20
C TYR A 141 33.17 6.84 20.04
N LYS A 142 33.15 8.14 19.76
CA LYS A 142 33.99 8.79 18.76
C LYS A 142 35.47 8.75 19.18
N GLU A 143 35.78 9.17 20.41
CA GLU A 143 37.15 9.16 20.95
C GLU A 143 37.80 7.76 20.89
N GLU A 144 37.05 6.73 21.25
CA GLU A 144 37.54 5.35 21.34
C GLU A 144 37.29 4.53 20.05
N GLN A 145 36.85 5.18 18.96
CA GLN A 145 36.64 4.58 17.64
C GLN A 145 35.68 3.38 17.64
N VAL A 146 34.62 3.44 18.45
CA VAL A 146 33.63 2.36 18.59
C VAL A 146 32.99 1.99 17.24
N MET A 147 32.68 2.98 16.40
CA MET A 147 32.10 2.74 15.07
C MET A 147 32.99 1.85 14.20
N LEU A 148 34.30 2.12 14.17
CA LEU A 148 35.28 1.33 13.42
C LEU A 148 35.40 -0.10 13.98
N ALA A 149 35.34 -0.26 15.31
CA ALA A 149 35.37 -1.57 15.95
C ALA A 149 34.13 -2.40 15.58
N LEU A 150 32.94 -1.80 15.64
CA LEU A 150 31.68 -2.44 15.24
C LEU A 150 31.73 -2.86 13.77
N LEU A 151 32.11 -1.97 12.85
CA LEU A 151 32.23 -2.31 11.43
C LEU A 151 33.28 -3.39 11.17
N THR A 152 34.33 -3.47 11.99
CA THR A 152 35.33 -4.55 11.91
C THR A 152 34.74 -5.92 12.29
N LEU A 153 33.84 -5.98 13.28
CA LEU A 153 33.09 -7.21 13.62
C LEU A 153 32.13 -7.63 12.51
N VAL A 154 31.61 -6.66 11.75
CA VAL A 154 30.58 -6.88 10.74
C VAL A 154 31.13 -7.42 9.42
N LYS A 155 32.43 -7.23 9.14
CA LYS A 155 33.05 -7.67 7.88
C LYS A 155 32.77 -9.14 7.53
N PRO A 156 32.61 -9.47 6.24
CA PRO A 156 32.46 -10.84 5.79
C PRO A 156 33.58 -11.74 6.35
N PRO A 157 33.27 -12.99 6.74
CA PRO A 157 34.30 -13.95 7.10
C PRO A 157 35.22 -14.21 5.90
N ALA A 158 36.53 -14.24 6.14
CA ALA A 158 37.51 -14.44 5.07
C ALA A 158 37.32 -15.81 4.39
N ALA A 159 37.35 -15.84 3.05
CA ALA A 159 37.15 -17.05 2.23
C ALA A 159 38.18 -18.17 2.48
N SER A 160 39.32 -17.83 3.08
CA SER A 160 40.22 -18.80 3.70
C SER A 160 40.60 -18.27 5.08
N PRO A 161 40.60 -19.11 6.13
CA PRO A 161 41.29 -18.75 7.35
C PRO A 161 42.77 -18.76 6.98
N GLU A 162 43.32 -17.62 6.58
CA GLU A 162 44.75 -17.42 6.68
C GLU A 162 45.11 -17.83 8.10
N ARG A 163 45.82 -18.95 8.22
CA ARG A 163 46.38 -19.40 9.49
C ARG A 163 47.34 -18.30 9.93
N ARG A 164 46.82 -17.29 10.62
CA ARG A 164 47.59 -16.38 11.46
C ARG A 164 48.09 -17.24 12.61
N SER A 165 49.16 -17.97 12.31
CA SER A 165 49.75 -18.97 13.18
C SER A 165 50.09 -18.32 14.52
N GLY A 166 49.44 -18.79 15.60
CA GLY A 166 49.85 -18.51 16.98
C GLY A 166 48.96 -17.60 17.83
N LEU A 167 47.93 -16.94 17.28
CA LEU A 167 47.00 -16.11 18.07
C LEU A 167 45.65 -16.82 18.25
N ARG A 168 45.17 -16.95 19.51
CA ARG A 168 43.80 -17.41 19.78
C ARG A 168 42.82 -16.41 19.18
N HIS A 169 41.76 -16.92 18.57
CA HIS A 169 40.71 -16.15 17.92
C HIS A 169 39.34 -16.76 18.25
N TRP A 170 38.27 -16.00 18.03
CA TRP A 170 36.91 -16.51 18.12
C TRP A 170 36.71 -17.70 17.18
N SER A 171 35.95 -18.70 17.62
CA SER A 171 35.47 -19.76 16.73
C SER A 171 34.47 -19.20 15.70
N SER A 172 34.22 -19.92 14.60
CA SER A 172 33.26 -19.47 13.58
C SER A 172 31.86 -19.21 14.14
N VAL A 173 31.42 -20.01 15.13
CA VAL A 173 30.11 -19.86 15.77
C VAL A 173 30.10 -18.62 16.67
N GLN A 174 31.15 -18.42 17.47
CA GLN A 174 31.28 -17.22 18.30
C GLN A 174 31.38 -15.94 17.47
N GLN A 175 32.11 -15.98 16.37
CA GLN A 175 32.23 -14.85 15.44
C GLN A 175 30.88 -14.51 14.81
N GLU A 176 30.08 -15.53 14.46
CA GLU A 176 28.70 -15.34 13.98
C GLU A 176 27.84 -14.59 15.01
N GLU A 177 27.88 -15.01 16.29
CA GLU A 177 27.11 -14.35 17.34
C GLU A 177 27.53 -12.89 17.55
N LEU A 178 28.83 -12.62 17.54
CA LEU A 178 29.36 -11.27 17.69
C LEU A 178 29.03 -10.40 16.48
N GLN A 179 29.09 -10.94 15.27
CA GLN A 179 28.70 -10.23 14.05
C GLN A 179 27.23 -9.81 14.11
N LEU A 180 26.34 -10.74 14.48
CA LEU A 180 24.91 -10.47 14.60
C LEU A 180 24.60 -9.46 15.72
N GLN A 181 25.28 -9.57 16.86
CA GLN A 181 25.17 -8.59 17.96
C GLN A 181 25.67 -7.20 17.51
N ALA A 182 26.78 -7.14 16.77
CA ALA A 182 27.33 -5.89 16.27
C ALA A 182 26.41 -5.22 15.25
N LEU A 183 25.80 -5.98 14.33
CA LEU A 183 24.78 -5.46 13.41
C LEU A 183 23.56 -4.92 14.16
N ALA A 184 23.05 -5.64 15.15
CA ALA A 184 21.93 -5.18 15.98
C ALA A 184 22.29 -3.88 16.72
N THR A 185 23.53 -3.78 17.21
CA THR A 185 24.06 -2.58 17.88
C THR A 185 24.18 -1.39 16.90
N LEU A 186 24.73 -1.63 15.70
CA LEU A 186 24.85 -0.61 14.66
C LEU A 186 23.50 -0.06 14.21
N ALA A 187 22.45 -0.88 14.15
CA ALA A 187 21.12 -0.42 13.76
C ALA A 187 20.54 0.67 14.70
N THR A 188 21.10 0.81 15.90
CA THR A 188 20.75 1.90 16.83
C THR A 188 21.79 3.03 16.81
N ILE A 189 23.09 2.71 16.77
CA ILE A 189 24.16 3.71 16.96
C ILE A 189 24.52 4.42 15.65
N ALA A 190 24.50 3.73 14.51
CA ALA A 190 24.86 4.32 13.22
C ALA A 190 24.06 5.59 12.87
N PRO A 191 22.71 5.61 12.97
CA PRO A 191 21.93 6.82 12.68
C PRO A 191 22.21 7.99 13.63
N LEU A 192 22.76 7.74 14.82
CA LEU A 192 23.14 8.78 15.79
C LEU A 192 24.54 9.36 15.54
N MET A 193 25.36 8.67 14.74
CA MET A 193 26.77 9.00 14.50
C MET A 193 27.14 8.90 13.01
N LEU A 194 26.35 9.54 12.15
CA LEU A 194 26.46 9.38 10.69
C LEU A 194 27.80 9.88 10.14
N GLU A 195 28.37 10.96 10.67
CA GLU A 195 29.70 11.42 10.25
C GLU A 195 30.78 10.34 10.47
N ASP A 196 30.81 9.75 11.67
CA ASP A 196 31.77 8.72 12.04
C ASP A 196 31.52 7.43 11.25
N TYR A 197 30.25 7.06 11.04
CA TYR A 197 29.84 5.94 10.18
C TYR A 197 30.33 6.10 8.74
N MET A 198 30.15 7.28 8.13
CA MET A 198 30.60 7.56 6.78
C MET A 198 32.13 7.64 6.69
N SER A 199 32.79 8.24 7.68
CA SER A 199 34.27 8.27 7.73
C SER A 199 34.89 6.87 7.77
N CYS A 200 34.17 5.90 8.34
CA CYS A 200 34.56 4.49 8.41
C CYS A 200 34.11 3.65 7.21
N GLN A 201 33.55 4.28 6.16
CA GLN A 201 33.00 3.60 4.98
C GLN A 201 31.90 2.59 5.33
N GLY A 202 31.00 2.98 6.24
CA GLY A 202 29.95 2.11 6.76
C GLY A 202 29.08 1.48 5.66
N ASN A 203 28.61 2.28 4.69
CA ASN A 203 27.83 1.79 3.56
C ASN A 203 28.57 0.70 2.79
N ALA A 204 29.80 0.98 2.33
CA ALA A 204 30.59 0.00 1.60
C ALA A 204 30.82 -1.29 2.40
N CYS A 205 31.04 -1.19 3.71
CA CYS A 205 31.19 -2.36 4.58
C CYS A 205 29.91 -3.22 4.64
N LEU A 206 28.74 -2.59 4.73
CA LEU A 206 27.45 -3.28 4.77
C LEU A 206 27.07 -3.88 3.42
N LEU A 207 27.30 -3.16 2.31
CA LEU A 207 27.02 -3.67 0.97
C LEU A 207 27.91 -4.87 0.63
N LEU A 208 29.18 -4.87 1.03
CA LEU A 208 30.06 -6.04 0.92
C LEU A 208 29.57 -7.23 1.75
N LEU A 209 29.02 -6.99 2.93
CA LEU A 209 28.39 -8.05 3.73
C LEU A 209 27.13 -8.58 3.05
N LEU A 210 26.32 -7.69 2.48
CA LEU A 210 25.10 -8.05 1.79
C LEU A 210 25.39 -8.92 0.55
N ASP A 211 26.41 -8.57 -0.23
CA ASP A 211 26.90 -9.40 -1.35
C ASP A 211 27.32 -10.79 -0.88
N TRP A 212 28.04 -10.88 0.24
CA TRP A 212 28.40 -12.17 0.83
C TRP A 212 27.19 -12.98 1.29
N CYS A 213 26.14 -12.33 1.79
CA CYS A 213 24.89 -12.99 2.20
C CYS A 213 24.16 -13.63 1.02
N VAL A 214 24.21 -13.01 -0.15
CA VAL A 214 23.57 -13.47 -1.39
C VAL A 214 24.44 -14.50 -2.12
N GLY A 215 25.77 -14.42 -1.97
CA GLY A 215 26.72 -15.32 -2.60
C GLY A 215 26.64 -16.77 -2.12
N GLN A 216 27.12 -17.70 -2.97
CA GLN A 216 27.10 -19.15 -2.72
C GLN A 216 28.18 -19.65 -1.74
N ASP A 217 28.95 -18.75 -1.11
CA ASP A 217 30.05 -19.15 -0.22
C ASP A 217 29.57 -20.03 0.95
N ALA A 218 30.41 -20.99 1.35
CA ALA A 218 30.12 -21.91 2.44
C ALA A 218 29.84 -21.18 3.75
N TYR A 219 28.72 -21.50 4.38
CA TYR A 219 28.32 -20.99 5.69
C TYR A 219 28.60 -22.04 6.77
N PHE A 220 29.36 -21.65 7.79
CA PHE A 220 29.80 -22.52 8.88
C PHE A 220 29.16 -22.18 10.23
N GLY A 221 28.19 -21.26 10.22
CA GLY A 221 27.43 -20.88 11.41
C GLY A 221 26.40 -21.93 11.82
N GLN A 222 25.95 -21.86 13.06
CA GLN A 222 24.96 -22.81 13.60
C GLN A 222 23.57 -22.19 13.80
N GLY A 223 23.45 -20.86 13.80
CA GLY A 223 22.17 -20.14 13.95
C GLY A 223 21.47 -20.37 15.30
N HIS A 224 22.22 -20.69 16.36
CA HIS A 224 21.69 -20.97 17.70
C HIS A 224 21.61 -19.73 18.61
N SER A 225 22.12 -18.59 18.17
CA SER A 225 22.10 -17.35 18.94
C SER A 225 20.74 -16.66 18.89
N PHE A 226 20.44 -15.82 19.89
CA PHE A 226 19.22 -15.01 19.94
C PHE A 226 18.97 -14.24 18.63
N HIS A 227 20.02 -13.58 18.11
CA HIS A 227 19.96 -12.84 16.86
C HIS A 227 20.03 -13.72 15.60
N GLY A 228 20.32 -15.02 15.73
CA GLY A 228 20.36 -16.02 14.64
C GLY A 228 19.01 -16.66 14.30
N THR A 229 17.94 -16.27 15.00
CA THR A 229 16.58 -16.80 14.79
C THR A 229 16.13 -16.68 13.33
N GLY A 230 15.69 -17.80 12.74
CA GLY A 230 15.24 -17.89 11.35
C GLY A 230 16.36 -18.11 10.31
N GLY A 231 17.64 -18.19 10.73
CA GLY A 231 18.80 -18.36 9.85
C GLY A 231 19.58 -19.66 10.04
N ARG A 232 18.97 -20.73 10.58
CA ARG A 232 19.72 -21.96 10.88
C ARG A 232 20.31 -22.56 9.61
N GLY A 233 21.65 -22.60 9.53
CA GLY A 233 22.36 -23.12 8.37
C GLY A 233 22.38 -22.19 7.15
N SER A 234 21.98 -20.92 7.30
CA SER A 234 21.96 -19.94 6.21
C SER A 234 22.45 -18.55 6.66
N LYS A 235 22.75 -17.68 5.69
CA LYS A 235 23.17 -16.29 5.92
C LYS A 235 21.99 -15.33 6.15
N LYS A 236 20.77 -15.86 6.34
CA LYS A 236 19.52 -15.08 6.39
C LYS A 236 19.48 -14.14 7.60
N ALA A 237 20.03 -14.55 8.74
CA ALA A 237 20.11 -13.70 9.92
C ALA A 237 21.03 -12.48 9.70
N GLN A 238 22.18 -12.69 9.06
CA GLN A 238 23.12 -11.62 8.70
C GLN A 238 22.46 -10.66 7.71
N MET A 239 21.81 -11.18 6.66
CA MET A 239 21.05 -10.37 5.71
C MET A 239 19.98 -9.52 6.41
N ARG A 240 19.18 -10.13 7.30
CA ARG A 240 18.15 -9.42 8.08
C ARG A 240 18.73 -8.23 8.83
N HIS A 241 19.77 -8.43 9.63
CA HIS A 241 20.32 -7.34 10.43
C HIS A 241 21.12 -6.35 9.59
N CYS A 242 21.79 -6.77 8.51
CA CYS A 242 22.43 -5.87 7.56
C CYS A 242 21.42 -4.92 6.92
N ILE A 243 20.30 -5.45 6.41
CA ILE A 243 19.19 -4.66 5.86
C ILE A 243 18.59 -3.72 6.92
N ARG A 244 18.46 -4.17 8.19
CA ARG A 244 18.00 -3.27 9.27
C ARG A 244 18.94 -2.10 9.53
N VAL A 245 20.26 -2.31 9.47
CA VAL A 245 21.24 -1.21 9.61
C VAL A 245 21.09 -0.24 8.44
N LEU A 246 21.06 -0.76 7.20
CA LEU A 246 20.86 0.07 6.00
C LEU A 246 19.56 0.89 6.10
N ARG A 247 18.45 0.26 6.49
CA ARG A 247 17.18 0.95 6.74
C ARG A 247 17.31 2.04 7.79
N SER A 248 17.99 1.76 8.90
CA SER A 248 18.14 2.75 9.98
C SER A 248 18.92 4.00 9.55
N VAL A 249 19.96 3.84 8.74
CA VAL A 249 20.78 4.96 8.26
C VAL A 249 20.12 5.69 7.10
N THR A 250 19.35 5.01 6.23
CA THR A 250 18.62 5.67 5.14
C THR A 250 17.43 6.47 5.66
N SER A 251 16.75 5.97 6.70
CA SER A 251 15.60 6.65 7.31
C SER A 251 15.98 7.91 8.11
N SER A 252 17.26 8.24 8.28
CA SER A 252 17.66 9.53 8.87
C SER A 252 17.44 10.71 7.93
N GLY A 253 17.31 10.46 6.62
CA GLY A 253 17.16 11.50 5.60
C GLY A 253 18.46 12.25 5.27
N GLU A 254 19.62 11.78 5.74
CA GLU A 254 20.91 12.40 5.45
C GLU A 254 21.36 12.12 4.00
N GLU A 255 21.36 13.17 3.18
CA GLU A 255 21.61 13.07 1.74
C GLU A 255 23.01 12.55 1.40
N SER A 256 24.02 12.85 2.23
CA SER A 256 25.38 12.31 2.02
C SER A 256 25.45 10.78 2.13
N VAL A 257 24.61 10.18 2.98
CA VAL A 257 24.52 8.73 3.17
C VAL A 257 23.76 8.10 2.01
N ASN A 258 22.62 8.71 1.64
CA ASN A 258 21.74 8.22 0.58
C ASN A 258 22.39 8.32 -0.80
N GLN A 259 23.10 9.42 -1.08
CA GLN A 259 23.85 9.59 -2.31
C GLN A 259 24.97 8.56 -2.44
N ASP A 260 25.75 8.31 -1.37
CA ASP A 260 26.81 7.30 -1.39
C ASP A 260 26.27 5.87 -1.59
N LEU A 261 25.11 5.53 -0.99
CA LEU A 261 24.43 4.26 -1.27
C LEU A 261 23.99 4.16 -2.74
N CYS A 262 23.44 5.24 -3.30
CA CYS A 262 23.03 5.28 -4.69
C CYS A 262 24.23 5.11 -5.64
N ASP A 263 25.33 5.82 -5.39
CA ASP A 263 26.56 5.75 -6.18
C ASP A 263 27.18 4.35 -6.16
N GLN A 264 27.00 3.61 -5.07
CA GLN A 264 27.42 2.21 -4.93
C GLN A 264 26.45 1.19 -5.57
N GLY A 265 25.37 1.64 -6.23
CA GLY A 265 24.45 0.77 -6.96
C GLY A 265 23.43 0.03 -6.07
N THR A 266 23.17 0.54 -4.87
CA THR A 266 22.31 -0.11 -3.86
C THR A 266 20.90 -0.40 -4.40
N ILE A 267 20.31 0.50 -5.20
CA ILE A 267 18.96 0.32 -5.77
C ILE A 267 18.87 -1.00 -6.55
N ASN A 268 19.77 -1.20 -7.52
CA ASN A 268 19.78 -2.39 -8.37
C ASN A 268 20.11 -3.67 -7.57
N GLN A 269 21.04 -3.58 -6.62
CA GLN A 269 21.40 -4.70 -5.75
C GLN A 269 20.19 -5.16 -4.93
N LEU A 270 19.46 -4.22 -4.32
CA LEU A 270 18.28 -4.49 -3.49
C LEU A 270 17.11 -5.05 -4.30
N LEU A 271 16.85 -4.51 -5.50
CA LEU A 271 15.86 -5.07 -6.42
C LEU A 271 16.18 -6.52 -6.79
N GLY A 272 17.46 -6.80 -7.11
CA GLY A 272 17.93 -8.14 -7.41
C GLY A 272 17.72 -9.12 -6.26
N ILE A 273 18.06 -8.73 -5.04
CA ILE A 273 17.86 -9.54 -3.82
C ILE A 273 16.37 -9.84 -3.62
N LEU A 274 15.53 -8.81 -3.72
CA LEU A 274 14.10 -8.94 -3.48
C LEU A 274 13.45 -9.92 -4.46
N MET A 275 13.79 -9.82 -5.74
CA MET A 275 13.28 -10.72 -6.77
C MET A 275 13.85 -12.14 -6.66
N GLN A 276 15.11 -12.32 -6.26
CA GLN A 276 15.67 -13.65 -6.00
C GLN A 276 14.91 -14.37 -4.86
N MET A 277 14.56 -13.65 -3.80
CA MET A 277 13.77 -14.17 -2.68
C MET A 277 12.33 -14.54 -3.05
N GLU A 278 11.83 -14.05 -4.19
CA GLU A 278 10.50 -14.40 -4.73
C GLU A 278 10.55 -15.67 -5.59
N VAL A 279 11.69 -16.01 -6.18
CA VAL A 279 11.86 -17.22 -7.01
C VAL A 279 12.00 -18.48 -6.13
N SER A 280 12.53 -18.36 -4.90
CA SER A 280 12.65 -19.48 -3.97
C SER A 280 11.32 -19.77 -3.25
N PRO A 281 10.73 -20.97 -3.39
CA PRO A 281 9.42 -21.30 -2.84
C PRO A 281 9.44 -21.66 -1.35
N ASP A 282 10.40 -21.15 -0.58
CA ASP A 282 10.42 -21.34 0.87
C ASP A 282 9.17 -20.69 1.49
N GLU A 283 8.60 -21.34 2.51
CA GLU A 283 7.44 -20.82 3.22
C GLU A 283 7.72 -19.38 3.69
N GLU A 284 6.82 -18.45 3.35
CA GLU A 284 6.92 -17.05 3.77
C GLU A 284 6.86 -16.98 5.30
N ASP A 285 8.02 -16.85 5.94
CA ASP A 285 8.13 -16.63 7.37
C ASP A 285 8.21 -15.12 7.71
N VAL A 286 8.07 -14.82 9.00
CA VAL A 286 8.11 -13.44 9.54
C VAL A 286 9.41 -12.73 9.14
N VAL A 287 10.53 -13.45 9.10
CA VAL A 287 11.84 -12.88 8.80
C VAL A 287 11.95 -12.53 7.32
N THR A 288 11.47 -13.38 6.43
CA THR A 288 11.43 -13.16 4.98
C THR A 288 10.59 -11.93 4.67
N LEU A 289 9.38 -11.83 5.24
CA LEU A 289 8.49 -10.69 5.02
C LEU A 289 9.06 -9.39 5.59
N GLU A 290 9.75 -9.46 6.74
CA GLU A 290 10.48 -8.32 7.29
C GLU A 290 11.57 -7.83 6.35
N ILE A 291 12.42 -8.72 5.84
CA ILE A 291 13.49 -8.36 4.89
C ILE A 291 12.89 -7.71 3.64
N LYS A 292 11.83 -8.31 3.07
CA LYS A 292 11.15 -7.76 1.89
C LYS A 292 10.61 -6.34 2.14
N SER A 293 9.97 -6.15 3.29
CA SER A 293 9.42 -4.83 3.68
C SER A 293 10.52 -3.81 3.93
N ASP A 294 11.59 -4.19 4.63
CA ASP A 294 12.71 -3.29 4.93
C ASP A 294 13.46 -2.88 3.66
N ILE A 295 13.64 -3.79 2.70
CA ILE A 295 14.22 -3.48 1.39
C ILE A 295 13.37 -2.44 0.66
N GLN A 296 12.05 -2.65 0.58
CA GLN A 296 11.14 -1.69 -0.04
C GLN A 296 11.19 -0.31 0.64
N LEU A 297 11.27 -0.27 1.97
CA LEU A 297 11.40 0.99 2.71
C LEU A 297 12.74 1.71 2.43
N ILE A 298 13.84 0.97 2.26
CA ILE A 298 15.11 1.56 1.82
C ILE A 298 14.97 2.16 0.42
N LEU A 299 14.39 1.40 -0.53
CA LEU A 299 14.18 1.86 -1.90
C LEU A 299 13.31 3.13 -1.92
N SER A 300 12.23 3.16 -1.14
CA SER A 300 11.41 4.36 -0.99
C SER A 300 12.22 5.55 -0.48
N ALA A 301 12.96 5.39 0.63
CA ALA A 301 13.73 6.48 1.21
C ALA A 301 14.85 7.00 0.29
N LEU A 302 15.45 6.13 -0.53
CA LEU A 302 16.45 6.54 -1.51
C LEU A 302 15.83 7.34 -2.65
N CYS A 303 14.68 6.91 -3.18
CA CYS A 303 14.05 7.54 -4.35
C CYS A 303 13.18 8.75 -4.02
N GLU A 304 12.75 8.92 -2.77
CA GLU A 304 11.87 9.99 -2.34
C GLU A 304 12.42 11.36 -2.76
N THR A 305 11.64 12.11 -3.56
CA THR A 305 11.97 13.44 -4.12
C THR A 305 13.16 13.53 -5.08
N ASP A 306 13.78 12.41 -5.47
CA ASP A 306 14.93 12.38 -6.39
C ASP A 306 14.60 11.66 -7.71
N MET A 307 14.36 12.45 -8.76
CA MET A 307 14.01 11.95 -10.09
C MET A 307 15.10 11.06 -10.70
N HIS A 308 16.39 11.32 -10.45
CA HIS A 308 17.47 10.50 -11.00
C HIS A 308 17.46 9.11 -10.37
N ARG A 309 17.22 9.02 -9.06
CA ARG A 309 17.11 7.74 -8.35
C ARG A 309 15.84 6.98 -8.75
N GLN A 310 14.75 7.68 -9.06
CA GLN A 310 13.55 7.07 -9.66
C GLN A 310 13.84 6.51 -11.07
N GLU A 311 14.63 7.20 -11.90
CA GLU A 311 15.08 6.66 -13.19
C GLU A 311 15.96 5.41 -13.02
N LEU A 312 16.83 5.38 -12.01
CA LEU A 312 17.64 4.19 -11.66
C LEU A 312 16.78 3.03 -11.16
N PHE A 313 15.69 3.30 -10.44
CA PHE A 313 14.71 2.30 -10.05
C PHE A 313 14.09 1.63 -11.29
N GLY A 314 13.77 2.43 -12.30
CA GLY A 314 13.53 1.98 -13.68
C GLY A 314 12.45 0.91 -13.83
N SER A 315 12.48 0.19 -14.95
CA SER A 315 11.49 -0.84 -15.25
C SER A 315 11.55 -2.03 -14.29
N GLU A 316 12.73 -2.41 -13.81
CA GLU A 316 12.90 -3.54 -12.89
C GLU A 316 12.21 -3.27 -11.54
N GLY A 317 12.34 -2.04 -11.03
CA GLY A 317 11.65 -1.61 -9.83
C GLY A 317 10.13 -1.57 -10.01
N VAL A 318 9.65 -1.09 -11.16
CA VAL A 318 8.22 -1.10 -11.48
C VAL A 318 7.66 -2.53 -11.55
N GLU A 319 8.37 -3.47 -12.19
CA GLU A 319 7.97 -4.89 -12.22
C GLU A 319 7.88 -5.48 -10.81
N MET A 320 8.84 -5.16 -9.94
CA MET A 320 8.85 -5.59 -8.56
C MET A 320 7.60 -5.09 -7.82
N VAL A 321 7.27 -3.81 -7.93
CA VAL A 321 6.09 -3.22 -7.29
C VAL A 321 4.80 -3.86 -7.82
N VAL A 322 4.68 -4.02 -9.13
CA VAL A 322 3.54 -4.70 -9.78
C VAL A 322 3.40 -6.14 -9.29
N HIS A 323 4.50 -6.88 -9.13
CA HIS A 323 4.51 -8.24 -8.60
C HIS A 323 3.94 -8.30 -7.17
N PHE A 324 4.35 -7.38 -6.29
CA PHE A 324 3.84 -7.36 -4.92
C PHE A 324 2.39 -6.85 -4.83
N LEU A 325 1.97 -5.88 -5.64
CA LEU A 325 0.57 -5.45 -5.70
C LEU A 325 -0.36 -6.60 -6.14
N LYS A 326 0.07 -7.43 -7.10
CA LYS A 326 -0.68 -8.62 -7.56
C LYS A 326 -0.91 -9.68 -6.48
N LYS A 327 -0.09 -9.72 -5.43
CA LYS A 327 -0.32 -10.64 -4.30
C LYS A 327 -1.55 -10.26 -3.46
N GLY A 328 -2.07 -9.04 -3.63
CA GLY A 328 -3.28 -8.57 -2.98
C GLY A 328 -3.16 -8.51 -1.45
N SER A 329 -4.31 -8.57 -0.77
CA SER A 329 -4.43 -8.36 0.67
C SER A 329 -4.99 -9.56 1.44
N ASP A 330 -5.14 -10.73 0.81
CA ASP A 330 -5.72 -11.93 1.42
C ASP A 330 -5.03 -12.35 2.73
N LYS A 331 -3.72 -12.15 2.82
CA LYS A 331 -2.90 -12.50 4.00
C LYS A 331 -2.70 -11.34 4.98
N PHE A 332 -3.42 -10.23 4.84
CA PHE A 332 -3.20 -9.00 5.62
C PHE A 332 -3.20 -9.25 7.15
N TYR A 333 -4.13 -10.05 7.66
CA TYR A 333 -4.27 -10.39 9.08
C TYR A 333 -3.61 -11.72 9.49
N SER A 334 -2.71 -12.27 8.67
CA SER A 334 -2.02 -13.54 8.97
C SER A 334 -1.09 -13.49 10.19
N GLY A 335 -0.73 -12.30 10.66
CA GLY A 335 0.25 -12.10 11.74
C GLY A 335 1.71 -12.28 11.31
N LEU A 336 1.98 -12.60 10.03
CA LEU A 336 3.34 -12.83 9.53
C LEU A 336 4.06 -11.55 9.06
N GLY A 337 3.35 -10.44 8.89
CA GLY A 337 3.90 -9.16 8.43
C GLY A 337 3.48 -8.72 7.02
N HIS A 338 2.53 -9.41 6.40
CA HIS A 338 1.99 -9.03 5.08
C HIS A 338 1.35 -7.64 5.05
N ASN A 339 0.77 -7.19 6.17
CA ASN A 339 0.28 -5.82 6.32
C ASN A 339 1.39 -4.78 6.08
N ARG A 340 2.57 -4.99 6.69
CA ARG A 340 3.73 -4.11 6.50
C ARG A 340 4.22 -4.13 5.06
N LEU A 341 4.27 -5.31 4.45
CA LEU A 341 4.73 -5.48 3.07
C LEU A 341 3.83 -4.75 2.05
N ILE A 342 2.51 -4.82 2.24
CA ILE A 342 1.55 -4.09 1.37
C ILE A 342 1.75 -2.59 1.52
N LEU A 343 1.87 -2.08 2.76
CA LEU A 343 2.08 -0.67 3.01
C LEU A 343 3.42 -0.18 2.43
N SER A 344 4.50 -0.94 2.59
CA SER A 344 5.79 -0.60 1.96
C SER A 344 5.73 -0.66 0.44
N THR A 345 4.91 -1.55 -0.14
CA THR A 345 4.75 -1.66 -1.60
C THR A 345 4.04 -0.43 -2.15
N VAL A 346 2.94 0.01 -1.50
CA VAL A 346 2.25 1.25 -1.89
C VAL A 346 3.16 2.46 -1.69
N ASN A 347 3.95 2.48 -0.61
CA ASN A 347 4.96 3.50 -0.38
C ASN A 347 6.05 3.50 -1.47
N CYS A 348 6.45 2.35 -2.02
CA CYS A 348 7.34 2.30 -3.18
C CYS A 348 6.69 2.89 -4.44
N VAL A 349 5.39 2.67 -4.66
CA VAL A 349 4.70 3.36 -5.77
C VAL A 349 4.84 4.87 -5.59
N TRP A 350 4.49 5.37 -4.41
CA TRP A 350 4.54 6.80 -4.11
C TRP A 350 5.96 7.38 -4.21
N SER A 351 6.95 6.80 -3.54
CA SER A 351 8.30 7.36 -3.49
C SER A 351 9.14 7.09 -4.75
N CYS A 352 8.99 5.92 -5.38
CA CYS A 352 9.89 5.46 -6.44
C CYS A 352 9.33 5.63 -7.85
N ILE A 353 8.00 5.75 -8.02
CA ILE A 353 7.35 5.81 -9.33
C ILE A 353 6.75 7.19 -9.58
N VAL A 354 5.96 7.71 -8.64
CA VAL A 354 5.27 8.99 -8.79
C VAL A 354 6.28 10.14 -8.94
N GLY A 355 6.04 11.01 -9.92
CA GLY A 355 6.89 12.16 -10.22
C GLY A 355 7.95 11.90 -11.29
N CYS A 356 8.18 10.65 -11.70
CA CYS A 356 9.08 10.31 -12.81
C CYS A 356 8.30 9.72 -13.99
N TYR A 357 8.25 10.48 -15.10
CA TYR A 357 7.45 10.13 -16.28
C TYR A 357 7.76 8.75 -16.86
N THR A 358 9.04 8.33 -16.85
CA THR A 358 9.44 7.04 -17.45
C THR A 358 8.92 5.85 -16.64
N THR A 359 9.00 5.92 -15.31
CA THR A 359 8.49 4.89 -14.41
C THR A 359 6.97 4.92 -14.32
N GLU A 360 6.35 6.10 -14.32
CA GLU A 360 4.89 6.23 -14.34
C GLU A 360 4.28 5.63 -15.61
N ASP A 361 4.76 6.02 -16.79
CA ASP A 361 4.23 5.52 -18.05
C ASP A 361 4.40 3.99 -18.16
N TYR A 362 5.51 3.46 -17.65
CA TYR A 362 5.72 2.01 -17.59
C TYR A 362 4.79 1.33 -16.57
N PHE A 363 4.57 1.93 -15.40
CA PHE A 363 3.62 1.43 -14.39
C PHE A 363 2.18 1.42 -14.93
N LEU A 364 1.78 2.45 -15.67
CA LEU A 364 0.49 2.52 -16.37
C LEU A 364 0.37 1.42 -17.43
N ALA A 365 1.42 1.20 -18.23
CA ALA A 365 1.46 0.13 -19.23
C ALA A 365 1.38 -1.28 -18.62
N ARG A 366 1.74 -1.42 -17.34
CA ARG A 366 1.63 -2.68 -16.57
C ARG A 366 0.36 -2.79 -15.74
N GLU A 367 -0.64 -1.95 -16.01
CA GLU A 367 -1.92 -1.92 -15.30
C GLU A 367 -1.76 -1.61 -13.81
N GLY A 368 -0.69 -0.91 -13.42
CA GLY A 368 -0.38 -0.61 -12.02
C GLY A 368 -1.49 0.16 -11.30
N VAL A 369 -2.13 1.10 -11.98
CA VAL A 369 -3.31 1.82 -11.46
C VAL A 369 -4.50 0.89 -11.23
N PHE A 370 -4.66 -0.15 -12.04
CA PHE A 370 -5.75 -1.12 -11.87
C PHE A 370 -5.53 -1.90 -10.58
N LEU A 371 -4.29 -2.32 -10.33
CA LEU A 371 -3.92 -3.02 -9.10
C LEU A 371 -4.12 -2.15 -7.85
N LEU A 372 -3.90 -0.84 -7.93
CA LEU A 372 -4.21 0.08 -6.83
C LEU A 372 -5.72 0.18 -6.56
N LEU A 373 -6.54 0.20 -7.61
CA LEU A 373 -8.01 0.21 -7.48
C LEU A 373 -8.52 -1.14 -6.94
N ASP A 374 -7.96 -2.26 -7.38
CA ASP A 374 -8.26 -3.60 -6.85
C ASP A 374 -7.85 -3.71 -5.37
N LEU A 375 -6.76 -3.04 -4.98
CA LEU A 375 -6.33 -2.97 -3.59
C LEU A 375 -7.35 -2.20 -2.73
N LEU A 376 -7.99 -1.13 -3.23
CA LEU A 376 -9.07 -0.45 -2.50
C LEU A 376 -10.27 -1.36 -2.23
N ILE A 377 -10.55 -2.32 -3.10
CA ILE A 377 -11.64 -3.29 -2.90
C ILE A 377 -11.25 -4.38 -1.90
N SER A 378 -10.07 -4.96 -2.06
CA SER A 378 -9.66 -6.14 -1.29
C SER A 378 -9.15 -5.80 0.11
N SER A 379 -8.52 -4.62 0.29
CA SER A 379 -7.79 -4.29 1.51
C SER A 379 -8.67 -3.66 2.61
N PRO A 380 -8.25 -3.76 3.88
CA PRO A 380 -8.90 -3.06 4.97
C PRO A 380 -8.79 -1.54 4.87
N ARG A 381 -9.75 -0.81 5.47
CA ARG A 381 -9.85 0.65 5.45
C ARG A 381 -8.57 1.40 5.83
N CYS A 382 -7.75 0.84 6.73
CA CYS A 382 -6.46 1.45 7.12
C CYS A 382 -5.45 1.60 5.96
N VAL A 383 -5.64 0.89 4.84
CA VAL A 383 -4.80 0.98 3.63
C VAL A 383 -5.37 1.99 2.62
N HIS A 384 -6.67 2.30 2.68
CA HIS A 384 -7.34 3.10 1.65
C HIS A 384 -6.79 4.52 1.56
N SER A 385 -6.44 5.13 2.69
CA SER A 385 -5.93 6.51 2.73
C SER A 385 -4.63 6.66 1.94
N ILE A 386 -3.68 5.74 2.13
CA ILE A 386 -2.39 5.78 1.42
C ILE A 386 -2.56 5.46 -0.06
N VAL A 387 -3.41 4.49 -0.41
CA VAL A 387 -3.69 4.14 -1.81
C VAL A 387 -4.37 5.30 -2.56
N LEU A 388 -5.35 5.96 -1.94
CA LEU A 388 -6.01 7.12 -2.54
C LEU A 388 -5.06 8.32 -2.67
N ALA A 389 -4.16 8.52 -1.72
CA ALA A 389 -3.13 9.55 -1.82
C ALA A 389 -2.19 9.28 -3.00
N THR A 390 -1.70 8.04 -3.13
CA THR A 390 -0.86 7.63 -4.27
C THR A 390 -1.59 7.78 -5.61
N LEU A 391 -2.86 7.36 -5.70
CA LEU A 391 -3.68 7.53 -6.91
C LEU A 391 -3.89 9.00 -7.26
N LEU A 392 -4.10 9.86 -6.26
CA LEU A 392 -4.28 11.29 -6.46
C LEU A 392 -3.04 11.92 -7.08
N GLU A 393 -1.85 11.60 -6.58
CA GLU A 393 -0.62 12.16 -7.15
C GLU A 393 -0.32 11.61 -8.54
N LEU A 394 -0.60 10.32 -8.80
CA LEU A 394 -0.53 9.76 -10.16
C LEU A 394 -1.44 10.49 -11.15
N CYS A 395 -2.51 11.14 -10.70
CA CYS A 395 -3.40 11.92 -11.57
C CYS A 395 -2.77 13.21 -12.11
N ASP A 396 -1.57 13.59 -11.65
CA ASP A 396 -0.78 14.65 -12.30
C ASP A 396 -0.25 14.21 -13.67
N ASN A 397 -0.09 12.90 -13.89
CA ASN A 397 0.14 12.34 -15.22
C ASN A 397 -1.19 12.29 -16.01
N PRO A 398 -1.27 12.96 -17.18
CA PRO A 398 -2.50 13.02 -17.97
C PRO A 398 -2.97 11.65 -18.48
N ASN A 399 -2.05 10.68 -18.65
CA ASN A 399 -2.40 9.34 -19.12
C ASN A 399 -3.19 8.57 -18.04
N THR A 400 -2.88 8.79 -16.76
CA THR A 400 -3.52 8.11 -15.61
C THR A 400 -5.04 8.20 -15.64
N LEU A 401 -5.60 9.34 -16.03
CA LEU A 401 -7.06 9.56 -16.05
C LEU A 401 -7.77 8.56 -16.97
N SER A 402 -7.19 8.27 -18.13
CA SER A 402 -7.73 7.30 -19.08
C SER A 402 -7.68 5.87 -18.56
N HIS A 403 -6.65 5.53 -17.78
CA HIS A 403 -6.54 4.25 -17.09
C HIS A 403 -7.60 4.13 -15.99
N ILE A 404 -7.76 5.15 -15.13
CA ILE A 404 -8.79 5.14 -14.08
C ILE A 404 -10.19 4.97 -14.69
N LEU A 405 -10.51 5.68 -15.77
CA LEU A 405 -11.84 5.61 -16.41
C LEU A 405 -12.08 4.30 -17.18
N SER A 406 -11.03 3.60 -17.61
CA SER A 406 -11.13 2.30 -18.29
C SER A 406 -11.19 1.11 -17.35
N TRP A 407 -10.70 1.25 -16.11
CA TRP A 407 -10.72 0.17 -15.11
C TRP A 407 -12.13 -0.34 -14.81
N ARG A 408 -12.25 -1.66 -14.70
CA ARG A 408 -13.45 -2.37 -14.28
C ARG A 408 -13.05 -3.49 -13.32
N ASP A 409 -13.79 -3.67 -12.23
CA ASP A 409 -13.60 -4.84 -11.36
C ASP A 409 -14.16 -6.13 -12.00
N ASP A 410 -14.04 -7.26 -11.30
CA ASP A 410 -14.56 -8.56 -11.71
C ASP A 410 -16.09 -8.59 -11.96
N VAL A 411 -16.84 -7.64 -11.39
CA VAL A 411 -18.29 -7.48 -11.51
C VAL A 411 -18.67 -6.42 -12.55
N GLY A 412 -17.69 -5.75 -13.16
CA GLY A 412 -17.89 -4.66 -14.13
C GLY A 412 -18.15 -3.28 -13.50
N GLN A 413 -17.90 -3.10 -12.21
CA GLN A 413 -17.96 -1.83 -11.51
C GLN A 413 -16.87 -0.87 -12.00
N THR A 414 -17.20 0.41 -12.16
CA THR A 414 -16.27 1.45 -12.62
C THR A 414 -15.58 2.16 -11.45
N ALA A 415 -14.40 2.75 -11.71
CA ALA A 415 -13.64 3.47 -10.68
C ALA A 415 -14.43 4.65 -10.06
N PRO A 416 -15.14 5.50 -10.83
CA PRO A 416 -15.98 6.54 -10.26
C PRO A 416 -17.04 6.00 -9.30
N ARG A 417 -17.66 4.85 -9.64
CA ARG A 417 -18.64 4.21 -8.76
C ARG A 417 -18.00 3.66 -7.48
N LEU A 418 -16.80 3.07 -7.56
CA LEU A 418 -16.03 2.65 -6.38
C LEU A 418 -15.71 3.82 -5.46
N LEU A 419 -15.19 4.93 -6.00
CA LEU A 419 -14.87 6.13 -5.22
C LEU A 419 -16.11 6.70 -4.50
N LEU A 420 -17.28 6.71 -5.16
CA LEU A 420 -18.54 7.14 -4.55
C LEU A 420 -19.07 6.15 -3.51
N GLN A 421 -18.78 4.85 -3.63
CA GLN A 421 -19.08 3.88 -2.58
C GLN A 421 -18.21 4.11 -1.35
N LEU A 422 -16.90 4.28 -1.52
CA LEU A 422 -15.97 4.59 -0.44
C LEU A 422 -16.37 5.89 0.27
N TRP A 423 -16.79 6.92 -0.48
CA TRP A 423 -17.32 8.16 0.08
C TRP A 423 -18.50 7.91 1.03
N ARG A 424 -19.48 7.11 0.59
CA ARG A 424 -20.68 6.83 1.39
C ARG A 424 -20.35 6.02 2.64
N GLN A 425 -19.44 5.05 2.54
CA GLN A 425 -18.95 4.29 3.70
C GLN A 425 -18.25 5.21 4.70
N GLU A 426 -17.40 6.12 4.21
CA GLU A 426 -16.73 7.12 5.04
C GLU A 426 -17.74 8.03 5.76
N GLU A 427 -18.79 8.46 5.08
CA GLU A 427 -19.86 9.26 5.69
C GLU A 427 -20.70 8.50 6.71
N GLU A 428 -20.97 7.21 6.47
CA GLU A 428 -21.66 6.35 7.42
C GLU A 428 -20.84 6.18 8.71
N ASP A 429 -19.54 5.93 8.57
CA ASP A 429 -18.62 5.80 9.71
C ASP A 429 -18.43 7.11 10.49
N LEU A 430 -18.50 8.26 9.81
CA LEU A 430 -18.49 9.59 10.41
C LEU A 430 -19.86 10.01 10.99
N GLY A 431 -20.92 9.23 10.78
CA GLY A 431 -22.27 9.51 11.26
C GLY A 431 -22.96 10.69 10.57
N VAL A 432 -22.63 10.96 9.30
CA VAL A 432 -23.24 12.05 8.53
C VAL A 432 -24.70 11.73 8.19
N SER A 433 -25.62 12.67 8.47
CA SER A 433 -27.05 12.47 8.27
C SER A 433 -27.46 12.54 6.79
N ARG A 434 -28.09 11.47 6.29
CA ARG A 434 -28.54 11.32 4.89
C ARG A 434 -30.00 10.88 4.80
N ASN A 435 -30.69 11.24 3.72
CA ASN A 435 -32.03 10.73 3.45
C ASN A 435 -31.97 9.28 2.88
N HIS A 436 -33.12 8.64 2.66
CA HIS A 436 -33.17 7.26 2.13
C HIS A 436 -32.53 7.07 0.75
N HIS A 437 -32.36 8.15 -0.02
CA HIS A 437 -31.69 8.14 -1.32
C HIS A 437 -30.22 8.59 -1.25
N GLY A 438 -29.68 8.87 -0.06
CA GLY A 438 -28.31 9.38 0.12
C GLY A 438 -28.15 10.89 -0.12
N GLY A 439 -29.25 11.64 -0.20
CA GLY A 439 -29.23 13.10 -0.36
C GLY A 439 -29.09 13.87 0.96
N ILE A 440 -28.88 15.18 0.83
CA ILE A 440 -28.70 16.10 1.97
C ILE A 440 -30.03 16.24 2.74
N THR A 441 -29.96 16.24 4.07
CA THR A 441 -31.10 16.41 4.98
C THR A 441 -31.06 17.73 5.73
N ASP A 442 -29.88 18.13 6.20
CA ASP A 442 -29.63 19.40 6.90
C ASP A 442 -29.01 20.43 5.95
N LEU A 443 -29.68 21.57 5.81
CA LEU A 443 -29.23 22.69 4.97
C LEU A 443 -28.03 23.45 5.57
N GLN A 444 -27.93 23.47 6.90
CA GLN A 444 -26.88 24.17 7.63
C GLN A 444 -25.67 23.28 7.83
N ARG A 445 -25.88 21.97 7.93
CA ARG A 445 -24.84 20.98 8.22
C ARG A 445 -24.86 19.83 7.20
N PRO A 446 -24.57 20.11 5.92
CA PRO A 446 -24.78 19.15 4.84
C PRO A 446 -23.80 17.97 4.85
N ILE A 447 -22.61 18.12 5.45
CA ILE A 447 -21.56 17.09 5.47
C ILE A 447 -20.92 16.90 6.86
N LEU A 448 -21.51 17.51 7.91
CA LEU A 448 -20.95 17.53 9.26
C LEU A 448 -21.01 16.13 9.88
N SER A 449 -19.92 15.74 10.53
CA SER A 449 -19.84 14.46 11.25
C SER A 449 -20.56 14.53 12.61
N HIS A 450 -21.05 13.40 13.12
CA HIS A 450 -21.66 13.34 14.46
C HIS A 450 -20.64 13.68 15.57
N TYR A 451 -19.37 13.28 15.41
CA TYR A 451 -18.31 13.53 16.38
C TYR A 451 -17.99 15.02 16.55
N GLN A 452 -17.97 15.80 15.47
CA GLN A 452 -17.82 17.26 15.55
C GLN A 452 -18.97 17.95 16.28
N GLN A 453 -20.16 17.35 16.27
CA GLN A 453 -21.32 17.89 16.98
C GLN A 453 -21.16 17.81 18.51
N GLU A 454 -20.36 16.86 19.02
CA GLU A 454 -20.03 16.72 20.44
C GLU A 454 -18.91 17.69 20.86
N ASP A 455 -17.88 17.86 20.03
CA ASP A 455 -16.77 18.82 20.27
C ASP A 455 -17.19 20.29 20.08
N SER A 456 -18.36 20.55 19.49
CA SER A 456 -18.91 21.88 19.21
C SER A 456 -19.16 22.78 20.44
N GLN A 457 -18.92 22.30 21.67
CA GLN A 457 -19.15 23.04 22.92
C GLN A 457 -17.88 23.65 23.54
N LEU A 458 -16.72 23.52 22.89
CA LEU A 458 -15.42 23.94 23.44
C LEU A 458 -14.79 25.07 22.62
N SER A 459 -14.19 26.03 23.31
CA SER A 459 -13.28 27.03 22.72
C SER A 459 -11.87 26.42 22.67
N PHE A 460 -11.24 26.45 21.50
CA PHE A 460 -9.93 25.82 21.28
C PHE A 460 -8.78 26.83 21.37
N PRO A 461 -7.56 26.41 21.75
CA PRO A 461 -6.41 27.30 21.74
C PRO A 461 -6.07 27.77 20.32
N ALA A 462 -5.74 29.06 20.15
CA ALA A 462 -5.44 29.70 18.85
C ALA A 462 -4.28 29.08 18.02
N LYS A 463 -3.58 28.08 18.56
CA LYS A 463 -2.48 27.36 17.86
C LYS A 463 -2.94 26.06 17.21
N VAL A 464 -4.17 25.62 17.46
CA VAL A 464 -4.70 24.36 16.95
C VAL A 464 -5.56 24.66 15.72
N PRO A 465 -5.39 23.91 14.60
CA PRO A 465 -6.31 24.01 13.47
C PRO A 465 -7.74 23.69 13.89
N SER A 466 -8.72 24.26 13.20
CA SER A 466 -10.13 24.01 13.52
C SER A 466 -10.52 22.54 13.26
N ALA A 467 -11.57 22.06 13.90
CA ALA A 467 -11.99 20.66 13.79
C ALA A 467 -12.35 20.28 12.34
N ALA A 468 -13.01 21.17 11.60
CA ALA A 468 -13.26 20.98 10.17
C ALA A 468 -11.98 20.84 9.33
N VAL A 469 -10.90 21.53 9.69
CA VAL A 469 -9.59 21.46 9.00
C VAL A 469 -8.86 20.16 9.35
N LEU A 470 -8.84 19.76 10.62
CA LEU A 470 -8.21 18.50 11.04
C LEU A 470 -8.87 17.31 10.33
N GLU A 471 -10.19 17.29 10.24
CA GLU A 471 -10.92 16.19 9.64
C GLU A 471 -10.60 15.98 8.14
N ILE A 472 -10.30 17.06 7.40
CA ILE A 472 -9.87 16.99 6.00
C ILE A 472 -8.60 16.14 5.86
N SER A 473 -7.71 16.16 6.85
CA SER A 473 -6.46 15.41 6.84
C SER A 473 -6.63 13.93 7.22
N GLU A 474 -7.63 13.62 8.03
CA GLU A 474 -7.82 12.29 8.63
C GLU A 474 -8.69 11.36 7.79
N ASN A 475 -9.69 11.91 7.09
CA ASN A 475 -10.69 11.11 6.37
C ASN A 475 -10.30 10.85 4.90
N LEU A 476 -11.09 9.99 4.24
CA LEU A 476 -10.93 9.67 2.81
C LEU A 476 -11.58 10.71 1.87
N ARG A 477 -12.51 11.52 2.38
CA ARG A 477 -13.37 12.43 1.59
C ARG A 477 -12.55 13.43 0.78
N SER A 478 -11.55 14.06 1.40
CA SER A 478 -10.69 15.04 0.72
C SER A 478 -9.91 14.46 -0.46
N LYS A 479 -9.44 13.21 -0.33
CA LYS A 479 -8.69 12.49 -1.38
C LYS A 479 -9.61 12.11 -2.53
N ILE A 480 -10.79 11.56 -2.21
CA ILE A 480 -11.82 11.22 -3.21
C ILE A 480 -12.26 12.47 -3.98
N TYR A 481 -12.57 13.57 -3.29
CA TYR A 481 -12.92 14.84 -3.91
C TYR A 481 -11.83 15.32 -4.87
N SER A 482 -10.57 15.29 -4.43
CA SER A 482 -9.43 15.74 -5.23
C SER A 482 -9.23 14.89 -6.48
N ILE A 483 -9.47 13.58 -6.40
CA ILE A 483 -9.44 12.69 -7.58
C ILE A 483 -10.57 13.07 -8.55
N PHE A 484 -11.78 13.35 -8.07
CA PHE A 484 -12.86 13.85 -8.94
C PHE A 484 -12.56 15.21 -9.56
N CYS A 485 -11.84 16.09 -8.89
CA CYS A 485 -11.35 17.34 -9.50
C CYS A 485 -10.43 17.07 -10.70
N LYS A 486 -9.66 15.97 -10.68
CA LYS A 486 -8.77 15.56 -11.78
C LYS A 486 -9.53 14.85 -12.90
N LEU A 487 -10.44 13.93 -12.55
CA LEU A 487 -11.26 13.18 -13.52
C LEU A 487 -12.31 14.06 -14.22
N GLY A 488 -12.81 15.07 -13.51
CA GLY A 488 -14.00 15.81 -13.90
C GLY A 488 -15.29 15.18 -13.35
N PHE A 489 -16.37 15.96 -13.39
CA PHE A 489 -17.68 15.60 -12.85
C PHE A 489 -18.72 15.25 -13.93
N GLN A 490 -18.31 15.13 -15.20
CA GLN A 490 -19.18 14.92 -16.36
C GLN A 490 -18.81 13.61 -17.06
N ASP A 491 -19.80 13.00 -17.73
CA ASP A 491 -19.64 11.79 -18.58
C ASP A 491 -18.94 10.60 -17.90
N LEU A 492 -19.11 10.48 -16.58
CA LEU A 492 -18.53 9.39 -15.79
C LEU A 492 -19.25 8.06 -16.07
N PRO A 493 -18.52 6.98 -16.38
CA PRO A 493 -19.13 5.72 -16.79
C PRO A 493 -19.73 4.93 -15.62
N GLY A 494 -20.84 4.24 -15.88
CA GLY A 494 -21.40 3.18 -15.02
C GLY A 494 -21.99 3.66 -13.68
N LEU A 495 -22.34 4.94 -13.58
CA LEU A 495 -22.97 5.52 -12.40
C LEU A 495 -24.46 5.21 -12.34
N SER A 496 -24.94 4.85 -11.15
CA SER A 496 -26.37 4.73 -10.85
C SER A 496 -26.97 6.07 -10.40
N THR A 497 -28.30 6.17 -10.31
CA THR A 497 -29.00 7.35 -9.77
C THR A 497 -28.48 7.74 -8.38
N LYS A 498 -28.25 6.75 -7.50
CA LYS A 498 -27.68 6.96 -6.16
C LYS A 498 -26.26 7.53 -6.22
N ASP A 499 -25.48 7.12 -7.23
CA ASP A 499 -24.14 7.65 -7.46
C ASP A 499 -24.19 9.12 -7.91
N TYR A 500 -25.10 9.49 -8.82
CA TYR A 500 -25.28 10.90 -9.20
C TYR A 500 -25.74 11.79 -8.05
N VAL A 501 -26.63 11.28 -7.18
CA VAL A 501 -27.01 11.97 -5.94
C VAL A 501 -25.79 12.21 -5.06
N THR A 502 -24.94 11.20 -4.87
CA THR A 502 -23.70 11.32 -4.08
C THR A 502 -22.72 12.29 -4.75
N LEU A 503 -22.56 12.20 -6.07
CA LEU A 503 -21.63 13.03 -6.86
C LEU A 503 -21.97 14.52 -6.76
N SER A 504 -23.25 14.89 -6.70
CA SER A 504 -23.68 16.27 -6.48
C SER A 504 -23.15 16.85 -5.15
N ILE A 505 -23.02 16.02 -4.12
CA ILE A 505 -22.44 16.38 -2.82
C ILE A 505 -20.92 16.50 -2.94
N VAL A 506 -20.27 15.48 -3.52
CA VAL A 506 -18.81 15.47 -3.71
C VAL A 506 -18.36 16.70 -4.49
N ARG A 507 -19.06 17.07 -5.55
CA ARG A 507 -18.78 18.26 -6.37
C ARG A 507 -18.74 19.56 -5.57
N ARG A 508 -19.47 19.63 -4.45
CA ARG A 508 -19.59 20.79 -3.57
C ARG A 508 -18.89 20.59 -2.22
N TYR A 509 -18.07 19.55 -2.08
CA TYR A 509 -17.43 19.21 -0.81
C TYR A 509 -16.63 20.37 -0.20
N LEU A 510 -15.78 21.01 -1.00
CA LEU A 510 -14.96 22.12 -0.50
C LEU A 510 -15.82 23.34 -0.13
N ASP A 511 -16.86 23.63 -0.90
CA ASP A 511 -17.82 24.70 -0.59
C ASP A 511 -18.47 24.46 0.79
N PHE A 512 -18.87 23.22 1.07
CA PHE A 512 -19.42 22.82 2.37
C PHE A 512 -18.39 22.87 3.50
N LYS A 513 -17.16 22.41 3.27
CA LYS A 513 -16.08 22.48 4.27
C LYS A 513 -15.69 23.91 4.63
N VAL A 514 -15.65 24.81 3.64
CA VAL A 514 -15.46 26.24 3.91
C VAL A 514 -16.60 26.78 4.76
N GLY A 515 -17.85 26.37 4.49
CA GLY A 515 -19.01 26.70 5.33
C GLY A 515 -18.86 26.24 6.78
N GLU A 516 -18.40 25.02 7.01
CA GLU A 516 -18.17 24.48 8.37
C GLU A 516 -17.11 25.29 9.13
N VAL A 517 -16.00 25.67 8.49
CA VAL A 517 -14.96 26.51 9.12
C VAL A 517 -15.53 27.88 9.53
N TRP A 518 -16.36 28.50 8.70
CA TRP A 518 -16.97 29.78 9.04
C TRP A 518 -18.04 29.67 10.14
N ASP A 519 -18.76 28.55 10.21
CA ASP A 519 -19.66 28.26 11.32
C ASP A 519 -18.87 28.07 12.63
N GLU A 520 -17.74 27.35 12.60
CA GLU A 520 -16.83 27.21 13.74
C GLU A 520 -16.32 28.56 14.24
N ILE A 521 -15.82 29.43 13.34
CA ILE A 521 -15.37 30.78 13.69
C ILE A 521 -16.50 31.60 14.33
N SER A 522 -17.69 31.58 13.74
CA SER A 522 -18.86 32.34 14.24
C SER A 522 -19.27 31.86 15.64
N ARG A 523 -19.17 30.55 15.87
CA ARG A 523 -19.49 29.91 17.14
C ARG A 523 -18.45 30.23 18.21
N GLU A 524 -17.16 30.14 17.90
CA GLU A 524 -16.07 30.48 18.82
C GLU A 524 -16.14 31.94 19.27
N LEU A 525 -16.35 32.88 18.34
CA LEU A 525 -16.55 34.30 18.68
C LEU A 525 -17.71 34.49 19.67
N SER A 526 -18.80 33.74 19.46
CA SER A 526 -19.98 33.80 20.34
C SER A 526 -19.68 33.21 21.73
N LEU A 527 -18.94 32.10 21.81
CA LEU A 527 -18.55 31.44 23.06
C LEU A 527 -17.58 32.29 23.89
N ASP A 528 -16.63 32.96 23.23
CA ASP A 528 -15.66 33.86 23.86
C ASP A 528 -16.26 35.23 24.22
N GLY A 529 -17.54 35.46 23.90
CA GLY A 529 -18.22 36.73 24.15
C GLY A 529 -17.71 37.89 23.28
N VAL A 530 -17.05 37.58 22.16
CA VAL A 530 -16.53 38.56 21.21
C VAL A 530 -17.66 38.97 20.28
N ARG A 531 -18.01 40.27 20.31
CA ARG A 531 -19.00 40.85 19.40
C ARG A 531 -18.32 41.43 18.16
N PRO A 532 -18.55 40.88 16.95
CA PRO A 532 -18.04 41.48 15.71
C PRO A 532 -18.58 42.90 15.50
N ILE A 533 -17.85 43.74 14.76
CA ILE A 533 -18.39 45.02 14.28
C ILE A 533 -19.47 44.76 13.22
N SER A 534 -20.40 45.70 13.02
CA SER A 534 -21.53 45.52 12.10
C SER A 534 -21.16 45.02 10.69
N PRO A 535 -20.09 45.52 10.03
CA PRO A 535 -19.67 45.00 8.73
C PRO A 535 -19.23 43.53 8.77
N ASP A 536 -18.55 43.11 9.83
CA ASP A 536 -18.08 41.73 10.00
C ASP A 536 -19.26 40.79 10.32
N GLU A 537 -20.20 41.24 11.16
CA GLU A 537 -21.45 40.52 11.45
C GLU A 537 -22.30 40.32 10.18
N GLU A 538 -22.43 41.36 9.35
CA GLU A 538 -23.10 41.26 8.05
C GLU A 538 -22.38 40.30 7.09
N THR A 539 -21.05 40.29 7.11
CA THR A 539 -20.23 39.40 6.30
C THR A 539 -20.39 37.94 6.72
N LEU A 540 -20.30 37.64 8.03
CA LEU A 540 -20.53 36.30 8.58
C LEU A 540 -21.93 35.77 8.23
N ASN A 541 -22.96 36.59 8.40
CA ASN A 541 -24.33 36.25 8.02
C ASN A 541 -24.48 35.98 6.51
N THR A 542 -23.76 36.74 5.68
CA THR A 542 -23.76 36.55 4.23
C THR A 542 -23.09 35.23 3.84
N ILE A 543 -21.96 34.90 4.48
CA ILE A 543 -21.26 33.62 4.27
C ILE A 543 -22.15 32.44 4.65
N CYS A 544 -22.83 32.50 5.80
CA CYS A 544 -23.76 31.45 6.23
C CYS A 544 -24.89 31.25 5.21
N LYS A 545 -25.47 32.34 4.68
CA LYS A 545 -26.49 32.29 3.64
C LYS A 545 -25.99 31.64 2.35
N ILE A 546 -24.76 31.96 1.92
CA ILE A 546 -24.14 31.36 0.73
C ILE A 546 -23.98 29.84 0.90
N ALA A 547 -23.56 29.38 2.09
CA ALA A 547 -23.44 27.96 2.40
C ALA A 547 -24.82 27.26 2.35
N GLU A 548 -25.84 27.83 2.98
CA GLU A 548 -27.22 27.32 2.93
C GLU A 548 -27.80 27.31 1.51
N ASP A 549 -27.56 28.37 0.72
CA ASP A 549 -28.00 28.45 -0.68
C ASP A 549 -27.32 27.38 -1.53
N THR A 550 -26.05 27.10 -1.29
CA THR A 550 -25.32 26.00 -1.94
C THR A 550 -25.96 24.66 -1.62
N ALA A 551 -26.29 24.39 -0.35
CA ALA A 551 -27.00 23.19 0.05
C ALA A 551 -28.39 23.09 -0.61
N ARG A 552 -29.15 24.20 -0.66
CA ARG A 552 -30.46 24.27 -1.36
C ARG A 552 -30.33 23.93 -2.84
N MET A 553 -29.33 24.46 -3.53
CA MET A 553 -29.08 24.15 -4.94
C MET A 553 -28.77 22.66 -5.15
N VAL A 554 -27.94 22.06 -4.28
CA VAL A 554 -27.61 20.63 -4.37
C VAL A 554 -28.85 19.77 -4.13
N ILE A 555 -29.70 20.10 -3.15
CA ILE A 555 -30.96 19.38 -2.94
C ILE A 555 -31.88 19.49 -4.16
N ALA A 556 -31.98 20.67 -4.78
CA ALA A 556 -32.77 20.83 -5.99
C ALA A 556 -32.23 19.98 -7.16
N GLU A 557 -30.91 19.90 -7.31
CA GLU A 557 -30.24 19.01 -8.28
C GLU A 557 -30.53 17.53 -7.97
N GLN A 558 -30.42 17.11 -6.71
CA GLN A 558 -30.73 15.75 -6.25
C GLN A 558 -32.18 15.35 -6.54
N ASN A 559 -33.14 16.24 -6.25
CA ASN A 559 -34.55 16.00 -6.55
C ASN A 559 -34.78 15.90 -8.06
N SER A 560 -34.14 16.75 -8.86
CA SER A 560 -34.23 16.67 -10.32
C SER A 560 -33.68 15.35 -10.87
N ILE A 561 -32.60 14.81 -10.28
CA ILE A 561 -32.03 13.51 -10.66
C ILE A 561 -33.03 12.39 -10.36
N LEU A 562 -33.66 12.41 -9.18
CA LEU A 562 -34.65 11.41 -8.77
C LEU A 562 -35.92 11.49 -9.63
N ASP A 563 -36.42 12.70 -9.91
CA ASP A 563 -37.58 12.91 -10.77
C ASP A 563 -37.35 12.42 -12.20
N GLN A 564 -36.13 12.56 -12.71
CA GLN A 564 -35.76 12.07 -14.04
C GLN A 564 -35.75 10.53 -14.07
N GLN A 565 -35.19 9.89 -13.05
CA GLN A 565 -35.21 8.43 -12.92
C GLN A 565 -36.65 7.89 -12.84
N GLU A 566 -37.51 8.55 -12.08
CA GLU A 566 -38.90 8.12 -11.95
C GLU A 566 -39.65 8.21 -13.29
N LYS A 567 -39.43 9.29 -14.06
CA LYS A 567 -40.00 9.42 -15.41
C LYS A 567 -39.49 8.33 -16.37
N GLU A 568 -38.21 8.00 -16.29
CA GLU A 568 -37.60 6.92 -17.08
C GLU A 568 -38.20 5.56 -16.72
N ASN A 569 -38.31 5.25 -15.43
CA ASN A 569 -38.94 4.02 -14.94
C ASN A 569 -40.40 3.89 -15.42
N ILE A 570 -41.19 4.96 -15.31
CA ILE A 570 -42.58 4.97 -15.78
C ILE A 570 -42.63 4.77 -17.31
N SER A 571 -41.76 5.43 -18.06
CA SER A 571 -41.69 5.28 -19.52
C SER A 571 -41.28 3.87 -19.93
N GLU A 572 -40.33 3.24 -19.24
CA GLU A 572 -39.92 1.85 -19.48
C GLU A 572 -41.05 0.86 -19.13
N GLU A 573 -41.75 1.08 -18.01
CA GLU A 573 -42.90 0.29 -17.62
C GLU A 573 -44.04 0.40 -18.66
N GLU A 574 -44.34 1.61 -19.14
CA GLU A 574 -45.30 1.84 -20.21
C GLU A 574 -44.91 1.11 -21.50
N LEU A 575 -43.63 1.20 -21.90
CA LEU A 575 -43.10 0.47 -23.05
C LEU A 575 -43.28 -1.04 -22.88
N MET A 576 -42.93 -1.59 -21.71
CA MET A 576 -43.10 -3.01 -21.42
C MET A 576 -44.58 -3.43 -21.48
N TYR A 577 -45.50 -2.63 -20.92
CA TYR A 577 -46.94 -2.90 -21.04
C TYR A 577 -47.43 -2.87 -22.48
N THR A 578 -46.95 -1.92 -23.30
CA THR A 578 -47.33 -1.86 -24.71
C THR A 578 -46.79 -3.07 -25.48
N GLU A 579 -45.57 -3.52 -25.18
CA GLU A 579 -44.97 -4.71 -25.78
C GLU A 579 -45.78 -5.97 -25.41
N ILE A 580 -46.07 -6.17 -24.12
CA ILE A 580 -46.92 -7.25 -23.63
C ILE A 580 -48.28 -7.24 -24.33
N LYS A 581 -48.94 -6.08 -24.41
CA LYS A 581 -50.25 -5.94 -25.06
C LYS A 581 -50.17 -6.25 -26.56
N SER A 582 -49.09 -5.84 -27.23
CA SER A 582 -48.86 -6.15 -28.64
C SER A 582 -48.68 -7.65 -28.87
N HIS A 583 -47.95 -8.33 -27.98
CA HIS A 583 -47.73 -9.78 -28.02
C HIS A 583 -49.02 -10.56 -27.74
N TRP A 584 -49.85 -10.10 -26.80
CA TRP A 584 -51.21 -10.64 -26.60
C TRP A 584 -52.06 -10.49 -27.86
N LYS A 585 -52.05 -9.31 -28.48
CA LYS A 585 -52.80 -9.05 -29.72
C LYS A 585 -52.30 -9.91 -30.88
N GLN A 586 -51.00 -10.13 -31.00
CA GLN A 586 -50.42 -11.05 -31.99
C GLN A 586 -50.83 -12.50 -31.73
N ARG A 587 -50.80 -12.97 -30.48
CA ARG A 587 -51.28 -14.31 -30.10
C ARG A 587 -52.76 -14.49 -30.42
N GLU A 588 -53.59 -13.49 -30.14
CA GLU A 588 -55.02 -13.51 -30.46
C GLU A 588 -55.26 -13.56 -31.98
N LEU A 589 -54.52 -12.76 -32.76
CA LEU A 589 -54.59 -12.79 -34.22
C LEU A 589 -54.12 -14.14 -34.78
N THR A 590 -53.07 -14.72 -34.20
CA THR A 590 -52.57 -16.04 -34.56
C THR A 590 -53.61 -17.11 -34.26
N ALA A 591 -54.23 -17.08 -33.08
CA ALA A 591 -55.34 -17.98 -32.71
C ALA A 591 -56.55 -17.82 -33.66
N LYS A 592 -56.97 -16.60 -33.97
CA LYS A 592 -58.07 -16.33 -34.93
C LYS A 592 -57.73 -16.80 -36.35
N SER A 593 -56.49 -16.62 -36.79
CA SER A 593 -56.04 -17.12 -38.10
C SER A 593 -55.97 -18.65 -38.14
N TRP A 594 -55.57 -19.28 -37.02
CA TRP A 594 -55.59 -20.73 -36.84
C TRP A 594 -57.03 -21.27 -36.85
N ASP A 595 -57.96 -20.66 -36.11
CA ASP A 595 -59.38 -21.03 -36.12
C ASP A 595 -60.01 -20.84 -37.51
N ASN A 596 -59.64 -19.77 -38.22
CA ASN A 596 -60.06 -19.53 -39.60
C ASN A 596 -59.49 -20.60 -40.55
N TYR A 597 -58.25 -21.04 -40.34
CA TYR A 597 -57.63 -22.12 -41.11
C TYR A 597 -58.29 -23.48 -40.82
N VAL A 598 -58.52 -23.81 -39.55
CA VAL A 598 -59.20 -25.03 -39.10
C VAL A 598 -60.64 -25.06 -39.62
N SER A 599 -61.40 -23.97 -39.51
CA SER A 599 -62.77 -23.90 -40.03
C SER A 599 -62.85 -24.03 -41.56
N LYS A 600 -61.86 -23.49 -42.30
CA LYS A 600 -61.74 -23.67 -43.76
C LYS A 600 -61.33 -25.08 -44.20
N THR A 601 -60.83 -25.92 -43.29
CA THR A 601 -60.39 -27.29 -43.61
C THR A 601 -61.32 -28.37 -43.05
N SER A 602 -62.07 -28.08 -41.98
CA SER A 602 -62.90 -29.06 -41.26
C SER A 602 -64.41 -28.81 -41.32
N ASN A 603 -64.89 -27.60 -41.67
CA ASN A 603 -66.33 -27.29 -41.74
C ASN A 603 -66.86 -27.28 -43.18
N TYR A 604 -67.66 -28.29 -43.54
CA TYR A 604 -68.19 -28.51 -44.89
C TYR A 604 -69.01 -27.33 -45.45
N LYS A 605 -69.76 -26.60 -44.60
CA LYS A 605 -70.57 -25.45 -45.05
C LYS A 605 -69.68 -24.28 -45.47
N ILE A 606 -68.65 -23.98 -44.68
CA ILE A 606 -67.70 -22.88 -44.91
C ILE A 606 -66.82 -23.18 -46.14
N LEU A 607 -66.42 -24.43 -46.35
CA LEU A 607 -65.71 -24.89 -47.56
C LEU A 607 -66.48 -24.60 -48.85
N LYS A 608 -67.80 -24.84 -48.84
CA LYS A 608 -68.67 -24.64 -50.01
C LYS A 608 -68.78 -23.15 -50.37
N GLU A 609 -68.82 -22.29 -49.35
CA GLU A 609 -68.93 -20.84 -49.47
C GLU A 609 -67.61 -20.20 -49.94
N VAL A 610 -66.47 -20.60 -49.37
CA VAL A 610 -65.14 -20.16 -49.81
C VAL A 610 -64.84 -20.63 -51.24
N LYS A 611 -65.28 -21.84 -51.63
CA LYS A 611 -65.19 -22.33 -53.01
C LYS A 611 -66.05 -21.51 -53.99
N ALA A 612 -67.23 -21.07 -53.56
CA ALA A 612 -68.10 -20.20 -54.36
C ALA A 612 -67.51 -18.78 -54.50
N GLN A 613 -66.92 -18.22 -53.44
CA GLN A 613 -66.23 -16.92 -53.48
C GLN A 613 -64.98 -16.97 -54.37
N ARG A 614 -64.17 -18.03 -54.30
CA ARG A 614 -63.04 -18.23 -55.23
C ARG A 614 -63.50 -18.32 -56.67
N LYS A 615 -64.62 -18.99 -56.96
CA LYS A 615 -65.23 -19.01 -58.30
C LYS A 615 -65.67 -17.62 -58.77
N LYS A 616 -66.33 -16.83 -57.91
CA LYS A 616 -66.69 -15.43 -58.22
C LYS A 616 -65.47 -14.56 -58.52
N HIS A 617 -64.40 -14.69 -57.74
CA HIS A 617 -63.16 -13.94 -57.97
C HIS A 617 -62.45 -14.34 -59.27
N ILE A 618 -62.52 -15.62 -59.65
CA ILE A 618 -61.99 -16.13 -60.93
C ILE A 618 -62.85 -15.68 -62.11
N GLU A 619 -64.18 -15.59 -61.93
CA GLU A 619 -65.11 -15.07 -62.96
C GLU A 619 -64.98 -13.56 -63.15
N SER A 620 -64.71 -12.79 -62.08
CA SER A 620 -64.51 -11.34 -62.15
C SER A 620 -63.15 -10.91 -62.70
N SER A 621 -62.20 -11.83 -62.83
CA SER A 621 -60.84 -11.58 -63.36
C SER A 621 -60.65 -12.08 -64.81
N ARG A 622 -61.70 -12.55 -65.49
CA ARG A 622 -61.66 -12.87 -66.94
C ARG A 622 -61.79 -11.60 -67.79
N PRO A 623 -60.89 -11.32 -68.76
CA PRO A 623 -61.01 -10.14 -69.63
C PRO A 623 -62.18 -10.29 -70.64
N LYS A 624 -62.96 -9.22 -70.84
CA LYS A 624 -63.94 -9.09 -71.95
C LYS A 624 -63.23 -8.58 -73.23
N PRO A 625 -63.58 -9.05 -74.44
CA PRO A 625 -62.97 -8.58 -75.68
C PRO A 625 -63.44 -7.15 -76.01
N LYS A 626 -62.52 -6.25 -76.38
CA LYS A 626 -62.82 -4.91 -76.88
C LYS A 626 -62.47 -4.80 -78.37
N HIS A 627 -63.39 -4.21 -79.12
CA HIS A 627 -63.20 -3.64 -80.45
C HIS A 627 -62.24 -2.42 -80.39
N GLU A 628 -61.58 -2.16 -81.52
CA GLU A 628 -60.61 -1.10 -81.81
C GLU A 628 -61.12 0.32 -81.46
N ASP A 629 -60.40 1.04 -80.61
CA ASP A 629 -59.59 2.22 -81.01
C ASP A 629 -59.04 2.99 -79.79
N ALA A 630 -57.80 3.46 -79.95
CA ALA A 630 -57.10 4.53 -79.22
C ALA A 630 -57.20 4.60 -77.68
N ALA A 631 -56.13 4.15 -77.00
CA ALA A 631 -55.33 4.95 -76.04
C ALA A 631 -54.40 4.07 -75.19
N VAL A 632 -53.10 4.35 -75.31
CA VAL A 632 -52.01 4.21 -74.31
C VAL A 632 -52.17 3.09 -73.26
N HIS A 633 -51.51 1.95 -73.51
CA HIS A 633 -51.26 0.94 -72.48
C HIS A 633 -50.20 1.46 -71.48
N SER A 634 -50.57 1.61 -70.21
CA SER A 634 -49.59 1.58 -69.11
C SER A 634 -49.39 0.13 -68.68
N SER A 635 -48.22 -0.43 -68.97
CA SER A 635 -47.81 -1.73 -68.43
C SER A 635 -47.57 -1.61 -66.92
N GLU A 636 -48.45 -2.18 -66.10
CA GLU A 636 -48.16 -2.40 -64.68
C GLU A 636 -47.03 -3.43 -64.55
N HIS A 637 -45.83 -2.95 -64.20
CA HIS A 637 -44.73 -3.80 -63.77
C HIS A 637 -45.05 -4.43 -62.41
N PHE A 638 -45.07 -5.76 -62.35
CA PHE A 638 -45.10 -6.51 -61.10
C PHE A 638 -43.76 -6.33 -60.37
N ILE A 639 -43.72 -5.55 -59.29
CA ILE A 639 -42.53 -5.35 -58.45
C ILE A 639 -42.62 -6.31 -57.26
N GLY A 640 -41.88 -7.42 -57.31
CA GLY A 640 -41.59 -8.21 -56.12
C GLY A 640 -40.51 -7.52 -55.29
N ARG A 641 -40.77 -7.27 -54.00
CA ARG A 641 -39.72 -6.87 -53.05
C ARG A 641 -39.00 -8.13 -52.57
N VAL A 642 -37.74 -8.28 -52.94
CA VAL A 642 -36.83 -9.27 -52.33
C VAL A 642 -36.07 -8.54 -51.23
N VAL A 643 -36.13 -9.05 -50.01
CA VAL A 643 -35.30 -8.59 -48.89
C VAL A 643 -34.08 -9.50 -48.86
N ALA A 644 -32.90 -8.95 -49.12
CA ALA A 644 -31.64 -9.64 -48.87
C ALA A 644 -31.13 -9.23 -47.49
N VAL A 645 -30.79 -10.22 -46.66
CA VAL A 645 -30.19 -10.04 -45.34
C VAL A 645 -28.74 -10.50 -45.45
N GLU A 646 -27.79 -9.59 -45.28
CA GLU A 646 -26.39 -9.95 -45.04
C GLU A 646 -26.12 -9.87 -43.54
N SER A 647 -25.68 -10.99 -42.95
CA SER A 647 -25.25 -11.06 -41.56
C SER A 647 -23.75 -10.82 -41.47
N THR A 648 -23.33 -9.78 -40.76
CA THR A 648 -21.95 -9.65 -40.27
C THR A 648 -21.90 -10.18 -38.83
N ASP A 649 -20.79 -10.81 -38.43
CA ASP A 649 -20.62 -11.59 -37.18
C ASP A 649 -20.61 -10.75 -35.87
N ALA A 650 -21.41 -9.69 -35.77
CA ALA A 650 -21.57 -8.88 -34.55
C ALA A 650 -22.88 -9.21 -33.82
N GLN A 651 -22.83 -9.44 -32.51
CA GLN A 651 -24.02 -9.72 -31.68
C GLN A 651 -24.78 -8.44 -31.33
N GLY A 652 -26.10 -8.43 -31.57
CA GLY A 652 -27.04 -7.35 -31.24
C GLY A 652 -27.66 -6.65 -32.46
N PRO A 653 -28.68 -5.78 -32.27
CA PRO A 653 -29.52 -5.26 -33.36
C PRO A 653 -28.80 -4.33 -34.35
N ALA A 654 -27.54 -3.97 -34.10
CA ALA A 654 -26.71 -3.16 -35.01
C ALA A 654 -26.07 -3.98 -36.17
N GLY A 655 -26.17 -5.31 -36.16
CA GLY A 655 -25.53 -6.19 -37.15
C GLY A 655 -26.32 -6.47 -38.44
N VAL A 656 -27.51 -5.86 -38.62
CA VAL A 656 -28.37 -6.14 -39.79
C VAL A 656 -28.53 -4.90 -40.65
N LYS A 657 -27.83 -4.86 -41.79
CA LYS A 657 -28.01 -3.81 -42.79
C LYS A 657 -29.04 -4.26 -43.82
N LEU A 658 -30.26 -3.72 -43.74
CA LEU A 658 -31.33 -3.99 -44.70
C LEU A 658 -31.20 -3.06 -45.92
N THR A 659 -30.79 -3.62 -47.06
CA THR A 659 -30.72 -2.87 -48.33
C THR A 659 -31.90 -3.24 -49.23
N LEU A 660 -32.77 -2.28 -49.52
CA LEU A 660 -33.90 -2.42 -50.46
C LEU A 660 -33.42 -2.12 -51.88
N ALA A 661 -33.14 -3.15 -52.68
CA ALA A 661 -32.85 -3.01 -54.10
C ALA A 661 -34.09 -3.35 -54.96
N ARG A 662 -34.41 -2.49 -55.94
CA ARG A 662 -35.41 -2.76 -56.99
C ARG A 662 -34.69 -3.33 -58.21
N ALA A 663 -34.94 -4.58 -58.55
CA ALA A 663 -34.46 -5.19 -59.79
C ALA A 663 -35.63 -5.78 -60.60
N PRO A 664 -35.73 -5.53 -61.92
CA PRO A 664 -36.71 -6.18 -62.79
C PRO A 664 -36.26 -7.61 -63.11
N ILE A 665 -37.16 -8.58 -62.93
CA ILE A 665 -36.91 -10.00 -63.25
C ILE A 665 -37.15 -10.21 -64.75
N ASN A 666 -36.08 -10.35 -65.54
CA ASN A 666 -36.15 -10.89 -66.89
C ASN A 666 -35.80 -12.38 -66.87
N ALA A 667 -36.70 -13.21 -67.40
CA ALA A 667 -36.48 -14.63 -67.61
C ALA A 667 -35.69 -14.86 -68.90
N ALA A 668 -34.44 -15.33 -68.82
CA ALA A 668 -33.78 -16.09 -69.89
C ALA A 668 -32.49 -16.80 -69.41
N GLY A 669 -32.48 -18.13 -69.51
CA GLY A 669 -31.36 -18.90 -70.06
C GLY A 669 -30.04 -18.97 -69.29
N CYS A 670 -29.89 -20.00 -68.44
CA CYS A 670 -28.59 -20.53 -68.07
C CYS A 670 -27.90 -21.19 -69.29
N ARG A 671 -26.75 -20.66 -69.73
CA ARG A 671 -25.70 -21.39 -70.46
C ARG A 671 -24.32 -20.90 -70.04
N GLY A 672 -23.43 -21.84 -69.73
CA GLY A 672 -21.97 -21.74 -69.74
C GLY A 672 -21.36 -20.96 -68.57
N ALA A 673 -20.90 -21.61 -67.49
CA ALA A 673 -19.59 -22.26 -67.36
C ALA A 673 -18.39 -21.32 -67.56
N SER A 674 -17.67 -21.02 -66.47
CA SER A 674 -16.23 -21.32 -66.32
C SER A 674 -15.66 -20.77 -65.00
N HIS A 675 -14.94 -21.66 -64.31
CA HIS A 675 -13.77 -21.51 -63.42
C HIS A 675 -13.57 -20.21 -62.61
N GLY A 676 -13.20 -20.23 -61.33
CA GLY A 676 -12.75 -21.32 -60.46
C GLY A 676 -12.11 -20.67 -59.24
N VAL A 677 -12.50 -21.11 -58.03
CA VAL A 677 -11.78 -20.76 -56.80
C VAL A 677 -11.60 -22.05 -56.00
N SER A 678 -10.34 -22.45 -55.92
CA SER A 678 -9.81 -23.50 -55.06
C SER A 678 -9.84 -23.05 -53.60
N LEU A 679 -10.53 -23.83 -52.77
CA LEU A 679 -10.39 -23.89 -51.31
C LEU A 679 -9.02 -24.44 -50.91
N PRO A 680 -8.57 -24.11 -49.68
CA PRO A 680 -8.41 -25.18 -48.68
C PRO A 680 -9.09 -24.77 -47.36
N SER A 681 -10.13 -25.49 -46.93
CA SER A 681 -10.07 -26.59 -45.97
C SER A 681 -9.90 -26.15 -44.50
N CYS A 682 -11.01 -26.06 -43.77
CA CYS A 682 -11.04 -26.28 -42.33
C CYS A 682 -11.51 -27.72 -42.06
N ARG A 683 -10.66 -28.52 -41.43
CA ARG A 683 -11.08 -29.78 -40.78
C ARG A 683 -11.61 -29.46 -39.40
N CYS A 684 -12.84 -29.91 -39.16
CA CYS A 684 -13.38 -30.22 -37.84
C CYS A 684 -12.39 -31.08 -37.03
N SER A 685 -12.33 -30.88 -35.71
CA SER A 685 -13.12 -31.72 -34.79
C SER A 685 -12.77 -31.50 -33.32
N ARG A 686 -13.83 -31.35 -32.50
CA ARG A 686 -14.06 -32.06 -31.23
C ARG A 686 -12.95 -32.00 -30.16
N ARG A 687 -13.16 -31.17 -29.16
CA ARG A 687 -13.70 -31.59 -27.84
C ARG A 687 -14.24 -30.37 -27.11
#